data_AF-A0A813F767-F1
#
_entry.id   AF-A0A813F767-F1
#
_cell.length_a   1.000
_cell.length_b   1.000
_cell.length_c   1.000
_cell.angle_alpha   90.00
_cell.angle_beta   90.00
_cell.angle_gamma   90.00
#
_symmetry.space_group_name_H-M   'P 1'
#
loop_
_entity.id
_entity.type
_entity.pdbx_description
1 polymer ?
#
loop_
_entity_poly.entity_id
_entity_poly.type
_entity_poly.pdbx_seq_one_letter_code
_entity_poly.pdbx_strand_id
1 'polypeptide(L)'
;MSAFPWKLLEVVKLLDDRAAADLRRQEAEVLLSRISRAVGLDDTRRDFTCFIHKLFYPSKSKPQDSSSDSQVPSARIHVTSILEKLFHLSEGAVRRGMDQLKELKCSVADLEQRTALLREAFPFQGYIQKVEERGISHEQLVRVETFAATHCPSWHDIRAAEETLSMDTLNLYQLTPWCIKPATNERNCSMVELFSDSPCLPSNFCSHWWGEPLRDFVACIGRHCAVRQLCFRSTFYWICAYANRQHALSEELNDDPKQTSFYKAMCLADCLLLILDNVGPAMPFTRVWCAYELFMALIDEDRKKKPLLLDTVAHTKAGTFVLTDGFTDAEAKVRDAGFPAEAEACKSLRELCFPIHVLEKGMNLRLQEAQASEEADRRHILNSVVGKQLHELDEAPPLEHANYTEVNARLGSRFALACFRPAIMKGSARRLGVARALQADRWQRELVLDIDKLPKERQATAFEVFVAGLPEGLKHLMLAWREFAADSNLVALAERLPISLQQLLLKFRFCKQISDAGVDALAEGLPISLQQLQLDFRSCEQISDAGVAALAEKLPISLQDLQLDFSYCSQISDAGVAALAERLPISLHQLVLDVSICSQISDAGMAALAERLPISLHQLQLDFEGCEKVSDAGVAALAERLPISLHQLQLDVSGCSQISDAGVAALAEKLPISLHQLELSFDGCKQISDAGVAALAEKLPISLHQLQL
;
A
#
# COMPACT_ATOMS: atom_id res chain seq x y z
N MET A 1 28.31 -16.91 36.76
CA MET A 1 29.22 -15.77 36.50
C MET A 1 28.40 -14.52 36.18
N SER A 2 27.69 -13.95 37.17
CA SER A 2 26.48 -13.14 36.91
C SER A 2 26.40 -11.81 37.69
N ALA A 3 27.51 -11.09 37.90
CA ALA A 3 27.48 -9.79 38.60
C ALA A 3 28.45 -8.75 38.02
N PHE A 4 28.60 -8.69 36.69
CA PHE A 4 29.66 -7.91 36.03
C PHE A 4 29.05 -7.03 34.92
N PRO A 5 28.40 -5.90 35.28
CA PRO A 5 28.98 -4.56 35.03
C PRO A 5 28.78 -3.51 36.16
N TRP A 6 27.85 -3.73 37.09
CA TRP A 6 27.33 -2.67 37.97
C TRP A 6 28.25 -2.27 39.13
N LYS A 7 28.96 -3.27 39.64
CA LYS A 7 29.95 -3.11 40.70
C LYS A 7 31.19 -2.33 40.25
N LEU A 8 31.48 -2.31 38.93
CA LEU A 8 32.45 -1.41 38.30
C LEU A 8 31.88 0.01 38.15
N LEU A 9 30.57 0.14 37.88
CA LEU A 9 29.87 1.41 37.77
C LEU A 9 29.80 2.19 39.09
N GLU A 10 29.56 1.51 40.22
CA GLU A 10 29.65 2.12 41.56
C GLU A 10 31.05 2.68 41.82
N VAL A 11 32.09 1.96 41.40
CA VAL A 11 33.48 2.35 41.56
C VAL A 11 33.82 3.56 40.69
N VAL A 12 33.38 3.59 39.44
CA VAL A 12 33.59 4.74 38.54
C VAL A 12 32.80 5.96 39.03
N LYS A 13 31.54 5.83 39.45
CA LYS A 13 30.77 6.93 40.04
C LYS A 13 31.43 7.49 41.31
N LEU A 14 31.94 6.62 42.18
CA LEU A 14 32.72 7.02 43.36
C LEU A 14 34.04 7.73 43.00
N LEU A 15 34.65 7.42 41.86
CA LEU A 15 35.86 8.07 41.36
C LEU A 15 35.55 9.42 40.69
N ASP A 16 34.44 9.52 39.95
CA ASP A 16 33.99 10.74 39.26
C ASP A 16 33.48 11.79 40.27
N ASP A 17 32.69 11.38 41.26
CA ASP A 17 32.22 12.24 42.36
C ASP A 17 33.38 12.74 43.25
N ARG A 18 34.53 12.05 43.24
CA ARG A 18 35.71 12.37 44.07
C ARG A 18 36.90 12.94 43.29
N ALA A 19 36.83 13.03 41.98
CA ALA A 19 37.80 13.76 41.17
C ALA A 19 37.84 15.27 41.49
N ALA A 20 36.91 15.75 42.33
CA ALA A 20 36.87 17.11 42.86
C ALA A 20 37.71 17.35 44.15
N ALA A 21 38.37 16.36 44.76
CA ALA A 21 39.21 16.61 45.94
C ALA A 21 40.32 15.55 46.17
N ASP A 22 41.52 16.02 46.53
CA ASP A 22 42.69 15.24 46.96
C ASP A 22 42.33 14.09 47.92
N LEU A 23 42.37 12.84 47.43
CA LEU A 23 42.14 11.66 48.27
C LEU A 23 43.31 11.43 49.23
N ARG A 24 43.03 11.39 50.54
CA ARG A 24 44.01 10.99 51.56
C ARG A 24 44.14 9.47 51.63
N ARG A 25 45.33 8.96 51.98
CA ARG A 25 45.74 7.53 51.99
C ARG A 25 44.73 6.57 52.66
N GLN A 26 44.06 7.01 53.72
CA GLN A 26 43.05 6.23 54.45
C GLN A 26 41.74 6.03 53.66
N GLU A 27 41.41 6.96 52.77
CA GLU A 27 40.17 6.92 51.96
C GLU A 27 40.35 6.02 50.73
N ALA A 28 41.58 5.92 50.21
CA ALA A 28 41.95 4.98 49.15
C ALA A 28 41.84 3.52 49.60
N GLU A 29 42.22 3.19 50.84
CA GLU A 29 42.09 1.84 51.41
C GLU A 29 40.62 1.41 51.59
N VAL A 30 39.75 2.34 51.97
CA VAL A 30 38.30 2.10 52.07
C VAL A 30 37.68 1.88 50.68
N LEU A 31 38.10 2.66 49.68
CA LEU A 31 37.69 2.51 48.29
C LEU A 31 38.14 1.15 47.72
N LEU A 32 39.38 0.74 47.98
CA LEU A 32 39.95 -0.56 47.61
C LEU A 32 39.23 -1.74 48.25
N SER A 33 38.87 -1.64 49.54
CA SER A 33 38.08 -2.66 50.25
C SER A 33 36.66 -2.79 49.69
N ARG A 34 36.07 -1.68 49.22
CA ARG A 34 34.78 -1.69 48.52
C ARG A 34 34.89 -2.33 47.14
N ILE A 35 35.90 -1.94 46.34
CA ILE A 35 36.20 -2.53 45.03
C ILE A 35 36.39 -4.05 45.16
N SER A 36 37.22 -4.52 46.10
CA SER A 36 37.51 -5.95 46.32
C SER A 36 36.25 -6.77 46.66
N ARG A 37 35.36 -6.22 47.49
CA ARG A 37 34.05 -6.84 47.80
C ARG A 37 33.10 -6.80 46.62
N ALA A 38 33.18 -5.74 45.82
CA ALA A 38 32.39 -5.61 44.61
C ALA A 38 32.78 -6.72 43.62
N VAL A 39 34.05 -6.89 43.28
CA VAL A 39 34.46 -7.87 42.26
C VAL A 39 34.40 -9.34 42.70
N GLY A 40 34.02 -9.64 43.95
CA GLY A 40 33.88 -11.02 44.45
C GLY A 40 35.22 -11.76 44.63
N LEU A 41 36.30 -11.02 44.88
CA LEU A 41 37.64 -11.55 45.08
C LEU A 41 37.91 -11.70 46.59
N ASP A 42 37.35 -12.74 47.23
CA ASP A 42 37.58 -12.96 48.66
C ASP A 42 38.92 -13.66 48.98
N ASP A 43 39.56 -14.35 48.02
CA ASP A 43 40.79 -15.13 48.27
C ASP A 43 42.10 -14.53 47.73
N THR A 44 42.09 -13.38 47.04
CA THR A 44 43.31 -12.73 46.50
C THR A 44 43.57 -11.34 47.07
N ARG A 45 43.30 -11.15 48.36
CA ARG A 45 43.47 -9.86 49.07
C ARG A 45 44.89 -9.27 49.03
N ARG A 46 45.94 -10.09 48.91
CA ARG A 46 47.34 -9.60 48.96
C ARG A 46 47.87 -9.12 47.62
N ASP A 47 47.59 -9.83 46.53
CA ASP A 47 48.20 -9.52 45.24
C ASP A 47 47.49 -8.36 44.51
N PHE A 48 46.15 -8.27 44.61
CA PHE A 48 45.38 -7.19 43.97
C PHE A 48 45.60 -5.83 44.66
N THR A 49 45.70 -5.82 45.99
CA THR A 49 46.00 -4.61 46.78
C THR A 49 47.44 -4.12 46.53
N CYS A 50 48.41 -5.03 46.41
CA CYS A 50 49.79 -4.69 46.05
C CYS A 50 49.91 -4.21 44.58
N PHE A 51 49.07 -4.74 43.69
CA PHE A 51 48.99 -4.40 42.27
C PHE A 51 48.45 -2.98 42.03
N ILE A 52 47.35 -2.58 42.68
CA ILE A 52 46.79 -1.23 42.54
C ILE A 52 47.69 -0.18 43.25
N HIS A 53 48.33 -0.53 44.37
CA HIS A 53 49.27 0.37 45.06
C HIS A 53 50.51 0.70 44.19
N LYS A 54 50.93 -0.18 43.27
CA LYS A 54 52.00 0.08 42.28
C LYS A 54 51.56 0.93 41.09
N LEU A 55 50.26 0.93 40.76
CA LEU A 55 49.66 1.71 39.67
C LEU A 55 49.49 3.19 40.05
N PHE A 56 49.07 3.48 41.29
CA PHE A 56 48.87 4.85 41.78
C PHE A 56 50.13 5.50 42.38
N TYR A 57 51.13 4.71 42.77
CA TYR A 57 52.38 5.21 43.35
C TYR A 57 53.60 4.49 42.74
N PRO A 58 54.10 4.91 41.57
CA PRO A 58 55.33 4.38 41.01
C PRO A 58 56.51 4.78 41.91
N SER A 59 57.20 3.79 42.48
CA SER A 59 58.40 4.02 43.29
C SER A 59 59.48 4.70 42.43
N LYS A 60 59.86 5.93 42.80
CA LYS A 60 61.10 6.54 42.30
C LYS A 60 62.29 5.72 42.78
N SER A 61 62.98 5.04 41.89
CA SER A 61 64.35 4.58 42.12
C SER A 61 65.22 4.92 40.91
N LYS A 62 66.25 5.73 41.16
CA LYS A 62 67.38 6.02 40.26
C LYS A 62 68.32 4.79 40.13
N PRO A 63 69.29 4.81 39.20
CA PRO A 63 69.67 3.63 38.39
C PRO A 63 70.90 2.87 38.89
N GLN A 64 71.14 1.75 38.19
CA GLN A 64 72.38 1.02 37.93
C GLN A 64 72.56 -0.39 38.54
N ASP A 65 72.70 -1.30 37.57
CA ASP A 65 73.67 -2.39 37.43
C ASP A 65 73.31 -3.85 37.72
N SER A 66 73.24 -4.56 36.59
CA SER A 66 73.85 -5.86 36.28
C SER A 66 73.21 -7.17 36.75
N SER A 67 72.66 -7.84 35.73
CA SER A 67 72.94 -9.23 35.36
C SER A 67 72.05 -10.37 35.88
N SER A 68 71.74 -11.22 34.89
CA SER A 68 71.26 -12.61 34.92
C SER A 68 69.75 -12.87 35.00
N ASP A 69 69.28 -13.44 33.89
CA ASP A 69 68.02 -14.10 33.65
C ASP A 69 67.58 -15.06 34.78
N SER A 70 66.29 -15.02 35.14
CA SER A 70 65.40 -16.17 34.91
C SER A 70 63.94 -15.88 35.30
N GLN A 71 63.08 -16.10 34.30
CA GLN A 71 61.70 -16.57 34.41
C GLN A 71 60.71 -15.85 35.34
N VAL A 72 60.02 -14.81 34.82
CA VAL A 72 58.55 -14.69 34.95
C VAL A 72 57.91 -14.08 33.69
N PRO A 73 57.58 -14.87 32.64
CA PRO A 73 56.65 -14.39 31.62
C PRO A 73 55.65 -15.49 31.16
N SER A 74 54.65 -15.81 31.99
CA SER A 74 53.52 -16.66 31.55
C SER A 74 52.17 -16.21 32.14
N ALA A 75 52.13 -15.80 33.42
CA ALA A 75 50.89 -15.28 34.03
C ALA A 75 50.55 -13.83 33.63
N ARG A 76 51.56 -12.97 33.45
CA ARG A 76 51.36 -11.54 33.09
C ARG A 76 50.70 -11.34 31.74
N ILE A 77 51.08 -12.11 30.72
CA ILE A 77 50.54 -11.94 29.36
C ILE A 77 49.11 -12.49 29.25
N HIS A 78 48.79 -13.56 30.01
CA HIS A 78 47.42 -14.08 30.08
C HIS A 78 46.48 -13.17 30.88
N VAL A 79 46.94 -12.58 31.98
CA VAL A 79 46.12 -11.71 32.84
C VAL A 79 45.94 -10.32 32.24
N THR A 80 46.95 -9.72 31.60
CA THR A 80 46.76 -8.46 30.87
C THR A 80 45.86 -8.66 29.66
N SER A 81 45.94 -9.78 28.94
CA SER A 81 45.01 -10.09 27.84
C SER A 81 43.57 -10.36 28.32
N ILE A 82 43.38 -11.02 29.47
CA ILE A 82 42.06 -11.26 30.06
C ILE A 82 41.49 -9.96 30.65
N LEU A 83 42.31 -9.11 31.29
CA LEU A 83 41.91 -7.81 31.82
C LEU A 83 41.70 -6.79 30.72
N GLU A 84 42.48 -6.75 29.63
CA GLU A 84 42.23 -5.91 28.45
C GLU A 84 40.95 -6.35 27.72
N LYS A 85 40.69 -7.66 27.63
CA LYS A 85 39.41 -8.18 27.12
C LYS A 85 38.24 -7.86 28.05
N LEU A 86 38.41 -7.99 29.37
CA LEU A 86 37.39 -7.62 30.36
C LEU A 86 37.18 -6.11 30.44
N PHE A 87 38.21 -5.28 30.32
CA PHE A 87 38.14 -3.82 30.32
C PHE A 87 37.59 -3.28 29.00
N HIS A 88 38.00 -3.78 27.83
CA HIS A 88 37.41 -3.34 26.56
C HIS A 88 35.94 -3.79 26.39
N LEU A 89 35.58 -5.00 26.85
CA LEU A 89 34.18 -5.44 26.86
C LEU A 89 33.32 -4.71 27.91
N SER A 90 33.92 -4.27 29.03
CA SER A 90 33.20 -3.57 30.10
C SER A 90 33.20 -2.05 29.97
N GLU A 91 34.17 -1.41 29.31
CA GLU A 91 34.24 0.05 29.17
C GLU A 91 33.04 0.59 28.41
N GLY A 92 32.64 -0.05 27.30
CA GLY A 92 31.45 0.33 26.55
C GLY A 92 30.16 0.13 27.34
N ALA A 93 30.00 -1.02 28.01
CA ALA A 93 28.80 -1.33 28.81
C ALA A 93 28.69 -0.45 30.07
N VAL A 94 29.82 -0.15 30.70
CA VAL A 94 29.91 0.74 31.87
C VAL A 94 29.64 2.18 31.45
N ARG A 95 30.22 2.67 30.35
CA ARG A 95 29.95 4.01 29.83
C ARG A 95 28.47 4.20 29.49
N ARG A 96 27.86 3.24 28.77
CA ARG A 96 26.42 3.26 28.48
C ARG A 96 25.56 3.19 29.74
N GLY A 97 25.96 2.39 30.74
CA GLY A 97 25.28 2.37 32.03
C GLY A 97 25.39 3.70 32.79
N MET A 98 26.53 4.39 32.72
CA MET A 98 26.67 5.74 33.30
C MET A 98 25.81 6.77 32.56
N ASP A 99 25.73 6.69 31.24
CA ASP A 99 24.86 7.55 30.43
C ASP A 99 23.39 7.32 30.79
N GLN A 100 22.98 6.07 31.00
CA GLN A 100 21.63 5.73 31.49
C GLN A 100 21.34 6.27 32.89
N LEU A 101 22.29 6.20 33.82
CA LEU A 101 22.10 6.79 35.16
C LEU A 101 21.90 8.31 35.08
N LYS A 102 22.64 8.98 34.19
CA LYS A 102 22.50 10.42 33.94
C LYS A 102 21.15 10.73 33.28
N GLU A 103 20.76 9.97 32.26
CA GLU A 103 19.50 10.13 31.52
C GLU A 103 18.30 9.89 32.44
N LEU A 104 18.29 8.81 33.22
CA LEU A 104 17.16 8.42 34.08
C LEU A 104 17.14 9.08 35.46
N LYS A 105 18.20 9.81 35.84
CA LYS A 105 18.37 10.41 37.17
C LYS A 105 18.08 9.43 38.33
N CYS A 106 18.58 8.20 38.22
CA CYS A 106 18.31 7.12 39.19
C CYS A 106 19.58 6.62 39.90
N SER A 107 19.40 5.80 40.95
CA SER A 107 20.52 5.16 41.63
C SER A 107 21.03 3.92 40.87
N VAL A 108 22.25 3.48 41.18
CA VAL A 108 22.81 2.24 40.60
C VAL A 108 21.94 1.04 40.97
N ALA A 109 21.44 0.98 42.21
CA ALA A 109 20.57 -0.09 42.69
C ALA A 109 19.23 -0.14 41.94
N ASP A 110 18.63 1.02 41.64
CA ASP A 110 17.38 1.09 40.87
C ASP A 110 17.58 0.58 39.43
N LEU A 111 18.71 0.95 38.82
CA LEU A 111 19.05 0.51 37.47
C LEU A 111 19.41 -0.98 37.43
N GLU A 112 20.13 -1.49 38.44
CA GLU A 112 20.43 -2.92 38.62
C GLU A 112 19.16 -3.77 38.70
N GLN A 113 18.25 -3.39 39.60
CA GLN A 113 16.99 -4.10 39.80
C GLN A 113 16.16 -4.09 38.51
N ARG A 114 16.10 -2.94 37.82
CA ARG A 114 15.40 -2.82 36.54
C ARG A 114 16.01 -3.71 35.46
N THR A 115 17.32 -3.71 35.30
CA THR A 115 17.97 -4.55 34.29
C THR A 115 17.78 -6.03 34.60
N ALA A 116 17.74 -6.43 35.87
CA ALA A 116 17.40 -7.80 36.25
C ALA A 116 15.98 -8.19 35.81
N LEU A 117 14.99 -7.32 36.07
CA LEU A 117 13.60 -7.52 35.63
C LEU A 117 13.48 -7.60 34.10
N LEU A 118 14.17 -6.71 33.37
CA LEU A 118 14.16 -6.70 31.91
C LEU A 118 14.85 -7.92 31.31
N ARG A 119 15.92 -8.43 31.94
CA ARG A 119 16.59 -9.66 31.50
C ARG A 119 15.69 -10.89 31.64
N GLU A 120 14.88 -10.93 32.69
CA GLU A 120 13.89 -11.99 32.88
C GLU A 120 12.75 -11.89 31.84
N ALA A 121 12.24 -10.67 31.60
CA ALA A 121 11.17 -10.45 30.64
C ALA A 121 11.59 -10.65 29.17
N PHE A 122 12.82 -10.27 28.83
CA PHE A 122 13.37 -10.24 27.47
C PHE A 122 14.79 -10.85 27.45
N PRO A 123 14.91 -12.19 27.59
CA PRO A 123 16.20 -12.86 27.56
C PRO A 123 16.83 -12.76 26.17
N PHE A 124 18.12 -12.43 26.10
CA PHE A 124 18.88 -12.39 24.83
C PHE A 124 18.84 -13.75 24.12
N GLN A 125 18.45 -13.74 22.84
CA GLN A 125 18.36 -14.97 22.03
C GLN A 125 19.60 -15.13 21.15
N GLY A 126 19.99 -14.11 20.40
CA GLY A 126 21.14 -14.16 19.51
C GLY A 126 21.28 -12.91 18.66
N TYR A 127 22.38 -12.79 17.92
CA TYR A 127 22.62 -11.64 17.04
C TYR A 127 22.07 -11.90 15.63
N ILE A 128 21.35 -10.92 15.10
CA ILE A 128 20.90 -10.87 13.70
C ILE A 128 21.78 -9.86 12.97
N GLN A 129 22.63 -10.35 12.07
CA GLN A 129 23.70 -9.56 11.46
C GLN A 129 23.17 -8.35 10.68
N LYS A 130 22.18 -8.55 9.82
CA LYS A 130 21.62 -7.51 8.96
C LYS A 130 20.47 -6.79 9.64
N VAL A 131 20.51 -5.46 9.66
CA VAL A 131 19.49 -4.63 10.32
C VAL A 131 18.13 -4.71 9.65
N GLU A 132 18.12 -4.86 8.33
CA GLU A 132 16.92 -5.02 7.52
C GLU A 132 16.19 -6.34 7.81
N GLU A 133 16.87 -7.34 8.37
CA GLU A 133 16.28 -8.64 8.76
C GLU A 133 15.82 -8.66 10.23
N ARG A 134 15.78 -7.51 10.92
CA ARG A 134 15.35 -7.38 12.32
C ARG A 134 13.89 -6.90 12.42
N GLY A 135 12.97 -7.69 11.90
CA GLY A 135 11.54 -7.43 12.03
C GLY A 135 10.94 -7.94 13.36
N ILE A 136 9.96 -7.22 13.90
CA ILE A 136 9.21 -7.58 15.11
C ILE A 136 7.76 -7.92 14.77
N SER A 137 7.19 -8.97 15.37
CA SER A 137 5.80 -9.36 15.14
C SER A 137 4.83 -8.62 16.07
N HIS A 138 3.54 -8.62 15.72
CA HIS A 138 2.51 -8.04 16.58
C HIS A 138 2.45 -8.72 17.96
N GLU A 139 2.58 -10.05 18.02
CA GLU A 139 2.62 -10.77 19.31
C GLU A 139 3.80 -10.32 20.19
N GLN A 140 4.97 -10.09 19.60
CA GLN A 140 6.15 -9.59 20.32
C GLN A 140 5.94 -8.14 20.79
N LEU A 141 5.32 -7.28 19.98
CA LEU A 141 4.96 -5.91 20.38
C LEU A 141 3.98 -5.89 21.56
N VAL A 142 2.95 -6.74 21.54
CA VAL A 142 1.99 -6.88 22.65
C VAL A 142 2.70 -7.32 23.94
N ARG A 143 3.75 -8.15 23.87
CA ARG A 143 4.56 -8.49 25.04
C ARG A 143 5.28 -7.27 25.62
N VAL A 144 5.85 -6.42 24.77
CA VAL A 144 6.51 -5.18 25.21
C VAL A 144 5.49 -4.22 25.83
N GLU A 145 4.33 -4.03 25.19
CA GLU A 145 3.22 -3.22 25.71
C GLU A 145 2.74 -3.71 27.07
N THR A 146 2.54 -5.03 27.22
CA THR A 146 2.08 -5.64 28.48
C THR A 146 3.10 -5.42 29.60
N PHE A 147 4.39 -5.59 29.29
CA PHE A 147 5.46 -5.31 30.24
C PHE A 147 5.43 -3.83 30.64
N ALA A 148 5.34 -2.91 29.67
CA ALA A 148 5.28 -1.49 29.92
C ALA A 148 4.06 -1.13 30.78
N ALA A 149 2.86 -1.62 30.45
CA ALA A 149 1.63 -1.36 31.21
C ALA A 149 1.73 -1.78 32.68
N THR A 150 2.45 -2.88 32.97
CA THR A 150 2.65 -3.37 34.34
C THR A 150 3.58 -2.47 35.15
N HIS A 151 4.55 -1.80 34.51
CA HIS A 151 5.63 -1.07 35.20
C HIS A 151 5.53 0.46 35.06
N CYS A 152 4.80 0.96 34.07
CA CYS A 152 4.61 2.38 33.76
C CYS A 152 4.18 3.24 34.96
N PRO A 153 3.35 2.76 35.92
CA PRO A 153 3.02 3.55 37.12
C PRO A 153 4.22 3.92 38.01
N SER A 154 5.36 3.24 37.85
CA SER A 154 6.62 3.56 38.54
C SER A 154 7.58 4.41 37.70
N TRP A 155 7.21 4.72 36.45
CA TRP A 155 8.02 5.48 35.51
C TRP A 155 7.57 6.94 35.47
N HIS A 156 8.48 7.82 35.08
CA HIS A 156 8.27 9.26 35.07
C HIS A 156 8.78 9.85 33.75
N ASP A 157 8.18 10.95 33.29
CA ASP A 157 8.71 11.66 32.13
C ASP A 157 10.03 12.35 32.49
N ILE A 158 11.11 11.88 31.87
CA ILE A 158 12.47 12.39 32.05
C ILE A 158 12.60 13.81 31.49
N ARG A 159 11.80 14.15 30.47
CA ARG A 159 11.86 15.40 29.71
C ARG A 159 10.88 16.47 30.21
N ALA A 160 9.83 16.08 30.92
CA ALA A 160 8.79 16.99 31.43
C ALA A 160 8.54 16.76 32.93
N ALA A 161 9.00 17.70 33.77
CA ALA A 161 8.62 17.94 35.18
C ALA A 161 8.19 16.74 36.08
N GLU A 162 8.84 15.58 35.97
CA GLU A 162 8.63 14.40 36.84
C GLU A 162 7.18 13.87 36.94
N GLU A 163 6.34 14.11 35.93
CA GLU A 163 4.99 13.54 35.90
C GLU A 163 5.06 12.00 35.74
N THR A 164 4.28 11.28 36.54
CA THR A 164 4.16 9.82 36.44
C THR A 164 3.55 9.45 35.09
N LEU A 165 4.19 8.49 34.40
CA LEU A 165 3.72 8.02 33.10
C LEU A 165 2.48 7.13 33.24
N SER A 166 1.62 7.17 32.23
CA SER A 166 0.52 6.22 32.05
C SER A 166 0.60 5.61 30.66
N MET A 167 -0.16 4.55 30.40
CA MET A 167 -0.24 3.99 29.03
C MET A 167 -0.88 4.95 28.02
N ASP A 168 -1.56 6.00 28.48
CA ASP A 168 -2.13 7.03 27.61
C ASP A 168 -1.08 8.08 27.20
N THR A 169 0.02 8.22 27.95
CA THR A 169 1.10 9.20 27.69
C THR A 169 2.42 8.56 27.28
N LEU A 170 2.63 7.28 27.61
CA LEU A 170 3.84 6.54 27.29
C LEU A 170 3.97 6.34 25.78
N ASN A 171 4.97 6.96 25.18
CA ASN A 171 5.34 6.79 23.78
C ASN A 171 6.78 6.25 23.63
N LEU A 172 7.30 6.16 22.41
CA LEU A 172 8.62 5.57 22.17
C LEU A 172 9.78 6.45 22.66
N TYR A 173 9.60 7.77 22.81
CA TYR A 173 10.60 8.62 23.46
C TYR A 173 10.77 8.29 24.94
N GLN A 174 9.71 7.87 25.64
CA GLN A 174 9.82 7.42 27.04
C GLN A 174 10.11 5.91 27.15
N LEU A 175 9.53 5.06 26.30
CA LEU A 175 9.79 3.61 26.35
C LEU A 175 11.27 3.29 26.10
N THR A 176 11.94 4.07 25.24
CA THR A 176 13.35 3.84 24.89
C THR A 176 14.29 3.88 26.11
N PRO A 177 14.37 4.97 26.88
CA PRO A 177 15.21 5.03 28.08
C PRO A 177 14.70 4.14 29.22
N TRP A 178 13.40 3.90 29.34
CA TRP A 178 12.84 3.09 30.43
C TRP A 178 12.95 1.57 30.21
N CYS A 179 12.89 1.10 28.96
CA CYS A 179 12.81 -0.32 28.61
C CYS A 179 13.86 -0.74 27.57
N ILE A 180 13.84 -0.15 26.36
CA ILE A 180 14.62 -0.65 25.22
C ILE A 180 16.13 -0.54 25.47
N LYS A 181 16.63 0.65 25.81
CA LYS A 181 18.06 0.88 26.07
C LYS A 181 18.55 0.03 27.25
N PRO A 182 17.88 -0.02 28.43
CA PRO A 182 18.34 -0.87 29.52
C PRO A 182 18.31 -2.38 29.20
N ALA A 183 17.29 -2.88 28.49
CA ALA A 183 17.19 -4.28 28.12
C ALA A 183 18.30 -4.72 27.15
N THR A 184 18.74 -3.81 26.28
CA THR A 184 19.71 -4.09 25.22
C THR A 184 21.16 -3.76 25.58
N ASN A 185 21.39 -3.06 26.71
CA ASN A 185 22.69 -2.47 27.08
C ASN A 185 23.82 -3.51 27.21
N GLU A 186 23.55 -4.61 27.90
CA GLU A 186 24.58 -5.63 28.24
C GLU A 186 25.22 -6.24 26.98
N ARG A 187 24.44 -6.41 25.92
CA ARG A 187 24.87 -7.07 24.68
C ARG A 187 25.08 -6.13 23.51
N ASN A 188 24.80 -4.83 23.66
CA ASN A 188 24.76 -3.87 22.56
C ASN A 188 23.95 -4.42 21.37
N CYS A 189 22.74 -4.90 21.66
CA CYS A 189 21.86 -5.56 20.70
C CYS A 189 20.65 -4.69 20.36
N SER A 190 19.83 -5.12 19.40
CA SER A 190 18.51 -4.52 19.16
C SER A 190 17.46 -5.18 20.05
N MET A 191 16.27 -4.58 20.15
CA MET A 191 15.19 -5.22 20.91
C MET A 191 14.76 -6.54 20.26
N VAL A 192 14.80 -6.64 18.93
CA VAL A 192 14.42 -7.85 18.17
C VAL A 192 15.33 -9.04 18.49
N GLU A 193 16.61 -8.80 18.73
CA GLU A 193 17.60 -9.82 19.12
C GLU A 193 17.33 -10.43 20.52
N LEU A 194 16.42 -9.83 21.31
CA LEU A 194 15.87 -10.39 22.55
C LEU A 194 14.68 -11.33 22.33
N PHE A 195 14.15 -11.40 21.10
CA PHE A 195 13.03 -12.27 20.74
C PHE A 195 13.39 -13.37 19.74
N SER A 196 14.47 -13.20 18.98
CA SER A 196 14.91 -14.16 17.95
C SER A 196 16.43 -14.13 17.79
N ASP A 197 17.01 -15.29 17.48
CA ASP A 197 18.40 -15.45 17.05
C ASP A 197 18.54 -15.64 15.53
N SER A 198 17.40 -15.66 14.82
CA SER A 198 17.28 -15.99 13.41
C SER A 198 16.70 -14.80 12.61
N PRO A 199 17.03 -14.64 11.32
CA PRO A 199 16.48 -13.57 10.47
C PRO A 199 14.95 -13.49 10.50
N CYS A 200 14.42 -12.32 10.84
CA CYS A 200 13.00 -11.99 10.88
C CYS A 200 12.66 -11.04 9.73
N LEU A 201 12.48 -11.58 8.53
CA LEU A 201 12.30 -10.78 7.31
C LEU A 201 11.00 -9.95 7.38
N PRO A 202 11.08 -8.61 7.39
CA PRO A 202 9.90 -7.75 7.49
C PRO A 202 9.22 -7.62 6.12
N SER A 203 7.98 -8.12 6.03
CA SER A 203 7.12 -7.82 4.87
C SER A 203 6.48 -6.43 4.97
N ASN A 204 6.51 -5.80 6.15
CA ASN A 204 5.95 -4.48 6.40
C ASN A 204 7.01 -3.54 6.98
N PHE A 205 7.06 -2.31 6.50
CA PHE A 205 7.87 -1.22 7.04
C PHE A 205 6.97 -0.19 7.71
N CYS A 206 7.25 0.23 8.95
CA CYS A 206 6.45 1.24 9.64
C CYS A 206 7.01 2.65 9.45
N SER A 207 6.28 3.50 8.74
CA SER A 207 6.51 4.95 8.73
C SER A 207 5.66 5.59 9.82
N HIS A 208 6.30 6.16 10.85
CA HIS A 208 5.58 6.65 12.02
C HIS A 208 6.40 7.70 12.78
N TRP A 209 5.80 8.30 13.81
CA TRP A 209 6.51 9.21 14.71
C TRP A 209 6.54 8.63 16.13
N TRP A 210 7.62 8.92 16.88
CA TRP A 210 7.83 8.30 18.19
C TRP A 210 6.94 8.85 19.31
N GLY A 211 6.21 9.94 19.06
CA GLY A 211 5.42 10.64 20.09
C GLY A 211 4.00 10.12 20.27
N GLU A 212 3.53 9.19 19.43
CA GLU A 212 2.22 8.56 19.60
C GLU A 212 2.22 7.58 20.81
N PRO A 213 1.09 7.48 21.55
CA PRO A 213 0.99 6.51 22.64
C PRO A 213 1.30 5.10 22.15
N LEU A 214 2.11 4.36 22.93
CA LEU A 214 2.55 3.00 22.59
C LEU A 214 1.36 2.07 22.36
N ARG A 215 0.32 2.20 23.18
CA ARG A 215 -0.93 1.44 23.06
C ARG A 215 -1.61 1.67 21.72
N ASP A 216 -1.70 2.92 21.29
CA ASP A 216 -2.35 3.30 20.04
C ASP A 216 -1.55 2.75 18.85
N PHE A 217 -0.22 2.85 18.90
CA PHE A 217 0.68 2.27 17.90
C PHE A 217 0.52 0.75 17.77
N VAL A 218 0.49 0.02 18.88
CA VAL A 218 0.28 -1.44 18.85
C VAL A 218 -1.13 -1.77 18.33
N ALA A 219 -2.14 -1.01 18.70
CA ALA A 219 -3.50 -1.15 18.17
C ALA A 219 -3.58 -0.87 16.66
N CYS A 220 -2.81 0.09 16.14
CA CYS A 220 -2.65 0.35 14.70
C CYS A 220 -2.14 -0.87 13.96
N ILE A 221 -1.05 -1.49 14.44
CA ILE A 221 -0.48 -2.69 13.84
C ILE A 221 -1.45 -3.88 13.94
N GLY A 222 -2.10 -4.06 15.09
CA GLY A 222 -3.10 -5.11 15.28
C GLY A 222 -4.28 -4.99 14.33
N ARG A 223 -4.78 -3.76 14.12
CA ARG A 223 -5.87 -3.51 13.16
C ARG A 223 -5.44 -3.73 11.72
N HIS A 224 -4.23 -3.31 11.34
CA HIS A 224 -3.68 -3.57 10.03
C HIS A 224 -3.57 -5.09 9.75
N CYS A 225 -3.03 -5.87 10.70
CA CYS A 225 -3.03 -7.32 10.61
C CYS A 225 -4.44 -7.91 10.42
N ALA A 226 -5.43 -7.43 11.17
CA ALA A 226 -6.81 -7.92 11.05
C ALA A 226 -7.43 -7.62 9.67
N VAL A 227 -7.22 -6.40 9.15
CA VAL A 227 -7.77 -5.96 7.85
C VAL A 227 -7.11 -6.72 6.69
N ARG A 228 -5.78 -6.88 6.75
CA ARG A 228 -4.99 -7.61 5.73
C ARG A 228 -4.95 -9.13 5.97
N GLN A 229 -5.62 -9.64 7.01
CA GLN A 229 -5.63 -11.06 7.41
C GLN A 229 -4.21 -11.63 7.62
N LEU A 230 -3.30 -10.83 8.17
CA LEU A 230 -1.91 -11.18 8.42
C LEU A 230 -1.75 -11.98 9.72
N CYS A 231 -0.79 -12.91 9.74
CA CYS A 231 -0.50 -13.71 10.92
C CYS A 231 0.21 -12.86 12.00
N PHE A 232 -0.41 -12.72 13.18
CA PHE A 232 0.16 -11.94 14.29
C PHE A 232 1.52 -12.43 14.81
N ARG A 233 1.88 -13.69 14.53
CA ARG A 233 3.12 -14.34 15.02
C ARG A 233 4.26 -14.31 14.01
N SER A 234 3.94 -14.48 12.73
CA SER A 234 4.93 -14.70 11.67
C SER A 234 4.96 -13.59 10.62
N THR A 235 4.10 -12.57 10.73
CA THR A 235 4.24 -11.34 9.98
C THR A 235 5.08 -10.36 10.78
N PHE A 236 6.17 -9.90 10.18
CA PHE A 236 7.11 -9.00 10.82
C PHE A 236 7.02 -7.57 10.26
N TYR A 237 7.14 -6.62 11.17
CA TYR A 237 7.20 -5.19 10.92
C TYR A 237 8.61 -4.69 11.21
N TRP A 238 9.19 -3.93 10.30
CA TRP A 238 10.42 -3.19 10.58
C TRP A 238 10.05 -1.86 11.25
N ILE A 239 10.51 -1.66 12.48
CA ILE A 239 10.23 -0.47 13.28
C ILE A 239 11.54 0.03 13.85
N CYS A 240 11.91 1.26 13.52
CA CYS A 240 13.24 1.81 13.77
C CYS A 240 13.68 1.74 15.25
N ALA A 241 12.75 1.94 16.21
CA ALA A 241 13.06 1.87 17.64
C ALA A 241 13.45 0.45 18.12
N TYR A 242 12.91 -0.58 17.49
CA TYR A 242 13.12 -1.98 17.88
C TYR A 242 14.21 -2.68 17.05
N ALA A 243 14.33 -2.33 15.77
CA ALA A 243 15.24 -2.95 14.82
C ALA A 243 16.68 -2.41 14.92
N ASN A 244 16.83 -1.08 15.05
CA ASN A 244 18.14 -0.46 15.19
C ASN A 244 18.73 -0.72 16.58
N ARG A 245 20.05 -0.88 16.64
CA ARG A 245 20.79 -0.93 17.90
C ARG A 245 20.87 0.49 18.48
N GLN A 246 20.01 0.79 19.46
CA GLN A 246 19.84 2.15 20.00
C GLN A 246 21.11 2.76 20.62
N HIS A 247 22.10 1.93 20.94
CA HIS A 247 23.39 2.37 21.50
C HIS A 247 24.45 2.68 20.43
N ALA A 248 24.15 2.39 19.15
CA ALA A 248 25.06 2.52 18.01
C ALA A 248 24.32 3.09 16.77
N LEU A 249 23.37 4.01 16.98
CA LEU A 249 22.53 4.54 15.90
C LEU A 249 23.31 5.19 14.75
N SER A 250 24.46 5.81 15.05
CA SER A 250 25.35 6.40 14.05
C SER A 250 25.95 5.38 13.07
N GLU A 251 25.97 4.09 13.41
CA GLU A 251 26.39 3.03 12.49
C GLU A 251 25.27 2.63 11.51
N GLU A 252 24.01 2.91 11.87
CA GLU A 252 22.81 2.55 11.10
C GLU A 252 22.26 3.73 10.26
N LEU A 253 22.63 4.97 10.63
CA LEU A 253 22.28 6.23 9.97
C LEU A 253 23.53 6.80 9.27
N ASN A 254 23.65 6.55 7.97
CA ASN A 254 24.74 7.05 7.14
C ASN A 254 24.38 8.40 6.48
N ASP A 255 25.38 9.17 6.05
CA ASP A 255 25.19 10.44 5.35
C ASP A 255 24.42 10.26 4.03
N ASP A 256 24.54 9.10 3.38
CA ASP A 256 23.69 8.73 2.24
C ASP A 256 22.39 8.05 2.72
N PRO A 257 21.20 8.68 2.53
CA PRO A 257 19.92 8.06 2.83
C PRO A 257 19.73 6.67 2.22
N LYS A 258 20.29 6.43 1.01
CA LYS A 258 20.22 5.12 0.32
C LYS A 258 21.09 4.03 0.97
N GLN A 259 21.93 4.36 1.95
CA GLN A 259 22.75 3.40 2.69
C GLN A 259 22.26 3.15 4.13
N THR A 260 21.23 3.88 4.56
CA THR A 260 20.65 3.76 5.90
C THR A 260 19.94 2.43 6.12
N SER A 261 19.75 2.06 7.39
CA SER A 261 18.91 0.92 7.75
C SER A 261 17.47 1.02 7.24
N PHE A 262 16.96 2.25 7.07
CA PHE A 262 15.64 2.56 6.54
C PHE A 262 15.51 2.13 5.08
N TYR A 263 16.45 2.54 4.22
CA TYR A 263 16.48 2.13 2.81
C TYR A 263 16.58 0.61 2.68
N LYS A 264 17.50 -0.03 3.41
CA LYS A 264 17.70 -1.48 3.38
C LYS A 264 16.46 -2.26 3.82
N ALA A 265 15.78 -1.81 4.88
CA ALA A 265 14.54 -2.42 5.35
C ALA A 265 13.39 -2.25 4.35
N MET A 266 13.25 -1.05 3.78
CA MET A 266 12.28 -0.83 2.71
C MET A 266 12.60 -1.69 1.48
N CYS A 267 13.87 -1.91 1.13
CA CYS A 267 14.24 -2.88 0.09
C CYS A 267 13.76 -4.31 0.38
N LEU A 268 13.44 -4.70 1.62
CA LEU A 268 12.86 -6.00 1.94
C LEU A 268 11.32 -6.00 2.00
N ALA A 269 10.69 -4.89 2.37
CA ALA A 269 9.25 -4.80 2.58
C ALA A 269 8.40 -4.87 1.28
N ASP A 270 7.21 -5.45 1.41
CA ASP A 270 6.13 -5.45 0.41
C ASP A 270 5.10 -4.33 0.66
N CYS A 271 4.99 -3.86 1.90
CA CYS A 271 4.08 -2.79 2.31
C CYS A 271 4.80 -1.76 3.21
N LEU A 272 4.55 -0.49 2.97
CA LEU A 272 4.78 0.59 3.92
C LEU A 272 3.47 0.88 4.65
N LEU A 273 3.49 0.75 5.98
CA LEU A 273 2.40 1.13 6.87
C LEU A 273 2.68 2.52 7.44
N LEU A 274 1.97 3.52 6.94
CA LEU A 274 1.98 4.90 7.45
C LEU A 274 1.04 5.01 8.65
N ILE A 275 1.58 5.25 9.83
CA ILE A 275 0.82 5.35 11.09
C ILE A 275 0.68 6.83 11.44
N LEU A 276 -0.53 7.36 11.34
CA LEU A 276 -0.87 8.77 11.56
C LEU A 276 -1.50 8.98 12.95
N ASP A 277 -1.02 9.98 13.66
CA ASP A 277 -1.63 10.42 14.91
C ASP A 277 -2.89 11.26 14.64
N ASN A 278 -3.93 11.01 15.43
CA ASN A 278 -5.19 11.74 15.33
C ASN A 278 -5.30 12.90 16.34
N VAL A 279 -4.36 13.01 17.28
CA VAL A 279 -4.31 14.09 18.27
C VAL A 279 -3.45 15.26 17.77
N GLY A 280 -2.45 15.00 16.93
CA GLY A 280 -1.59 16.01 16.32
C GLY A 280 -1.96 16.38 14.88
N PRO A 281 -1.13 17.21 14.22
CA PRO A 281 -1.29 17.65 12.83
C PRO A 281 -1.09 16.52 11.80
N ALA A 282 -1.34 15.24 12.14
CA ALA A 282 -0.79 14.10 11.40
C ALA A 282 0.74 14.25 11.28
N MET A 283 1.41 14.30 12.44
CA MET A 283 2.84 14.59 12.63
C MET A 283 3.77 13.88 11.63
N PRO A 284 3.57 12.62 11.22
CA PRO A 284 4.40 12.00 10.18
C PRO A 284 4.49 12.83 8.89
N PHE A 285 3.43 13.55 8.51
CA PHE A 285 3.44 14.45 7.35
C PHE A 285 4.42 15.63 7.49
N THR A 286 4.84 16.00 8.70
CA THR A 286 5.81 17.08 8.90
C THR A 286 7.24 16.59 9.07
N ARG A 287 7.50 15.27 9.02
CA ARG A 287 8.82 14.69 9.30
C ARG A 287 9.54 14.27 8.03
N VAL A 288 10.78 14.69 7.87
CA VAL A 288 11.55 14.46 6.62
C VAL A 288 11.86 12.99 6.37
N TRP A 289 12.07 12.19 7.42
CA TRP A 289 12.26 10.74 7.29
C TRP A 289 10.98 10.04 6.80
N CYS A 290 9.80 10.42 7.31
CA CYS A 290 8.53 9.93 6.77
C CYS A 290 8.32 10.36 5.32
N ALA A 291 8.70 11.58 4.96
CA ALA A 291 8.69 12.07 3.59
C ALA A 291 9.60 11.23 2.66
N TYR A 292 10.81 10.87 3.10
CA TYR A 292 11.70 9.97 2.37
C TYR A 292 11.06 8.60 2.13
N GLU A 293 10.46 8.02 3.16
CA GLU A 293 9.80 6.72 3.09
C GLU A 293 8.59 6.75 2.14
N LEU A 294 7.82 7.85 2.13
CA LEU A 294 6.72 8.07 1.18
C LEU A 294 7.22 8.23 -0.26
N PHE A 295 8.33 8.96 -0.47
CA PHE A 295 8.99 9.04 -1.78
C PHE A 295 9.40 7.64 -2.25
N MET A 296 10.02 6.85 -1.37
CA MET A 296 10.41 5.48 -1.69
C MET A 296 9.23 4.57 -2.01
N ALA A 297 8.10 4.73 -1.32
CA ALA A 297 6.91 3.94 -1.59
C ALA A 297 6.25 4.30 -2.92
N LEU A 298 6.30 5.57 -3.32
CA LEU A 298 5.55 6.08 -4.46
C LEU A 298 6.38 6.07 -5.76
N ILE A 299 7.64 6.47 -5.73
CA ILE A 299 8.42 6.81 -6.94
C ILE A 299 9.73 6.03 -7.07
N ASP A 300 10.36 5.57 -5.98
CA ASP A 300 11.69 4.94 -6.07
C ASP A 300 11.65 3.57 -6.78
N GLU A 301 11.91 3.58 -8.09
CA GLU A 301 11.97 2.39 -8.93
C GLU A 301 13.25 1.56 -8.69
N ASP A 302 14.28 2.16 -8.09
CA ASP A 302 15.58 1.52 -7.80
C ASP A 302 15.48 0.44 -6.71
N ARG A 303 14.53 0.60 -5.76
CA ARG A 303 14.41 -0.24 -4.56
C ARG A 303 14.19 -1.72 -4.88
N LYS A 304 13.24 -2.00 -5.78
CA LYS A 304 12.75 -3.35 -6.13
C LYS A 304 11.88 -3.26 -7.38
N LYS A 305 11.90 -4.31 -8.23
CA LYS A 305 11.02 -4.43 -9.42
C LYS A 305 9.51 -4.48 -9.11
N LYS A 306 9.11 -4.55 -7.84
CA LYS A 306 7.72 -4.63 -7.40
C LYS A 306 7.33 -3.35 -6.62
N PRO A 307 6.16 -2.75 -6.91
CA PRO A 307 5.67 -1.59 -6.17
C PRO A 307 5.54 -1.87 -4.67
N LEU A 308 5.81 -0.85 -3.84
CA LEU A 308 5.53 -0.88 -2.40
C LEU A 308 4.07 -0.51 -2.18
N LEU A 309 3.29 -1.37 -1.53
CA LEU A 309 1.95 -0.97 -1.09
C LEU A 309 2.07 0.13 -0.03
N LEU A 310 1.16 1.10 -0.03
CA LEU A 310 1.09 2.16 0.99
C LEU A 310 -0.21 2.08 1.80
N ASP A 311 -0.18 1.34 2.90
CA ASP A 311 -1.31 1.32 3.82
C ASP A 311 -1.20 2.47 4.80
N THR A 312 -2.34 3.05 5.18
CA THR A 312 -2.37 4.16 6.15
C THR A 312 -3.30 3.79 7.29
N VAL A 313 -2.86 3.99 8.53
CA VAL A 313 -3.66 3.72 9.72
C VAL A 313 -3.70 4.95 10.61
N ALA A 314 -4.86 5.22 11.20
CA ALA A 314 -5.05 6.28 12.17
C ALA A 314 -5.83 5.74 13.38
N HIS A 315 -5.32 6.02 14.57
CA HIS A 315 -6.01 5.72 15.83
C HIS A 315 -6.69 6.97 16.37
N THR A 316 -7.97 6.85 16.73
CA THR A 316 -8.77 7.92 17.32
C THR A 316 -9.48 7.42 18.58
N LYS A 317 -10.10 8.32 19.34
CA LYS A 317 -11.02 7.94 20.43
C LYS A 317 -12.17 7.03 19.99
N ALA A 318 -12.57 7.08 18.72
CA ALA A 318 -13.62 6.22 18.16
C ALA A 318 -13.11 4.83 17.73
N GLY A 319 -11.78 4.63 17.71
CA GLY A 319 -11.15 3.39 17.29
C GLY A 319 -10.04 3.59 16.25
N THR A 320 -9.54 2.46 15.73
CA THR A 320 -8.46 2.39 14.73
C THR A 320 -9.02 2.12 13.33
N PHE A 321 -8.65 2.97 12.38
CA PHE A 321 -9.11 2.90 10.98
C PHE A 321 -7.93 2.71 10.05
N VAL A 322 -8.11 1.89 9.01
CA VAL A 322 -7.06 1.54 8.03
C VAL A 322 -7.56 1.84 6.63
N LEU A 323 -6.78 2.60 5.87
CA LEU A 323 -6.81 2.68 4.42
C LEU A 323 -5.80 1.70 3.86
N THR A 324 -6.21 1.01 2.82
CA THR A 324 -5.36 0.03 2.12
C THR A 324 -4.96 0.57 0.75
N ASP A 325 -3.72 0.34 0.32
CA ASP A 325 -3.37 0.46 -1.09
C ASP A 325 -3.88 -0.78 -1.83
N GLY A 326 -4.73 -0.56 -2.83
CA GLY A 326 -5.50 -1.63 -3.48
C GLY A 326 -6.51 -2.32 -2.55
N PHE A 327 -6.81 -3.58 -2.87
CA PHE A 327 -7.84 -4.38 -2.21
C PHE A 327 -7.28 -5.30 -1.13
N THR A 328 -8.12 -5.65 -0.16
CA THR A 328 -7.89 -6.86 0.67
C THR A 328 -8.13 -8.11 -0.16
N ASP A 329 -7.67 -9.28 0.29
CA ASP A 329 -7.85 -10.55 -0.43
C ASP A 329 -9.32 -10.87 -0.72
N ALA A 330 -10.23 -10.49 0.18
CA ALA A 330 -11.67 -10.71 0.00
C ALA A 330 -12.24 -9.80 -1.12
N GLU A 331 -11.85 -8.53 -1.13
CA GLU A 331 -12.28 -7.56 -2.15
C GLU A 331 -11.63 -7.87 -3.51
N ALA A 332 -10.37 -8.29 -3.53
CA ALA A 332 -9.66 -8.69 -4.74
C ALA A 332 -10.36 -9.89 -5.41
N LYS A 333 -10.81 -10.89 -4.63
CA LYS A 333 -11.61 -12.00 -5.16
C LYS A 333 -12.92 -11.55 -5.80
N VAL A 334 -13.58 -10.52 -5.26
CA VAL A 334 -14.81 -9.96 -5.86
C VAL A 334 -14.48 -9.28 -7.20
N ARG A 335 -13.42 -8.47 -7.24
CA ARG A 335 -12.96 -7.84 -8.49
C ARG A 335 -12.59 -8.87 -9.55
N ASP A 336 -11.76 -9.84 -9.18
CA ASP A 336 -11.23 -10.85 -10.09
C ASP A 336 -12.33 -11.83 -10.56
N ALA A 337 -13.46 -11.90 -9.84
CA ALA A 337 -14.68 -12.58 -10.29
C ALA A 337 -15.53 -11.75 -11.28
N GLY A 338 -15.05 -10.60 -11.76
CA GLY A 338 -15.73 -9.76 -12.74
C GLY A 338 -16.60 -8.66 -12.14
N PHE A 339 -16.47 -8.36 -10.84
CA PHE A 339 -17.27 -7.35 -10.13
C PHE A 339 -16.41 -6.21 -9.55
N PRO A 340 -15.69 -5.43 -10.40
CA PRO A 340 -14.80 -4.36 -9.94
C PRO A 340 -15.53 -3.24 -9.20
N ALA A 341 -16.76 -2.88 -9.61
CA ALA A 341 -17.55 -1.85 -8.96
C ALA A 341 -17.96 -2.24 -7.53
N GLU A 342 -18.34 -3.50 -7.33
CA GLU A 342 -18.68 -4.07 -6.03
C GLU A 342 -17.45 -4.11 -5.11
N ALA A 343 -16.29 -4.51 -5.62
CA ALA A 343 -15.05 -4.51 -4.86
C ALA A 343 -14.68 -3.10 -4.37
N GLU A 344 -14.76 -2.09 -5.24
CA GLU A 344 -14.56 -0.68 -4.88
C GLU A 344 -15.59 -0.19 -3.86
N ALA A 345 -16.86 -0.55 -4.02
CA ALA A 345 -17.90 -0.19 -3.08
C ALA A 345 -17.65 -0.80 -1.68
N CYS A 346 -17.25 -2.08 -1.61
CA CYS A 346 -16.88 -2.76 -0.37
C CYS A 346 -15.70 -2.07 0.32
N LYS A 347 -14.63 -1.77 -0.44
CA LYS A 347 -13.46 -1.04 0.05
C LYS A 347 -13.85 0.34 0.58
N SER A 348 -14.60 1.11 -0.21
CA SER A 348 -15.05 2.47 0.15
C SER A 348 -15.92 2.47 1.42
N LEU A 349 -16.77 1.46 1.61
CA LEU A 349 -17.57 1.31 2.83
C LEU A 349 -16.72 0.95 4.05
N ARG A 350 -15.75 0.04 3.91
CA ARG A 350 -14.81 -0.32 4.98
C ARG A 350 -13.98 0.88 5.44
N GLU A 351 -13.59 1.73 4.49
CA GLU A 351 -12.74 2.89 4.71
C GLU A 351 -13.52 4.17 5.06
N LEU A 352 -14.86 4.13 5.02
CA LEU A 352 -15.76 5.29 5.20
C LEU A 352 -15.55 6.05 6.51
N CYS A 353 -15.21 5.35 7.58
CA CYS A 353 -15.03 5.93 8.92
C CYS A 353 -13.63 6.49 9.16
N PHE A 354 -12.73 6.44 8.18
CA PHE A 354 -11.40 7.00 8.33
C PHE A 354 -11.48 8.52 8.61
N PRO A 355 -10.66 9.07 9.53
CA PRO A 355 -10.82 10.46 9.98
C PRO A 355 -10.64 11.48 8.84
N ILE A 356 -11.74 12.14 8.45
CA ILE A 356 -11.75 13.04 7.28
C ILE A 356 -10.75 14.21 7.37
N HIS A 357 -10.47 14.69 8.58
CA HIS A 357 -9.50 15.78 8.79
C HIS A 357 -8.04 15.30 8.60
N VAL A 358 -7.77 14.00 8.78
CA VAL A 358 -6.47 13.39 8.46
C VAL A 358 -6.34 13.26 6.94
N LEU A 359 -7.41 12.85 6.25
CA LEU A 359 -7.46 12.83 4.78
C LEU A 359 -7.22 14.24 4.19
N GLU A 360 -7.86 15.26 4.75
CA GLU A 360 -7.68 16.66 4.34
C GLU A 360 -6.22 17.11 4.46
N LYS A 361 -5.53 16.76 5.54
CA LYS A 361 -4.10 17.07 5.69
C LYS A 361 -3.25 16.32 4.68
N GLY A 362 -3.52 15.03 4.47
CA GLY A 362 -2.80 14.21 3.49
C GLY A 362 -2.96 14.73 2.05
N MET A 363 -4.16 15.20 1.68
CA MET A 363 -4.43 15.84 0.38
C MET A 363 -3.67 17.14 0.14
N ASN A 364 -3.21 17.81 1.21
CA ASN A 364 -2.51 19.09 1.15
C ASN A 364 -1.05 19.00 1.63
N LEU A 365 -0.51 17.78 1.78
CA LEU A 365 0.89 17.59 2.17
C LEU A 365 1.82 18.20 1.12
N ARG A 366 2.90 18.83 1.60
CA ARG A 366 4.06 19.23 0.79
C ARG A 366 5.32 18.60 1.34
N LEU A 367 5.85 17.61 0.63
CA LEU A 367 7.03 16.85 1.02
C LEU A 367 8.26 17.75 1.30
N GLN A 368 8.47 18.77 0.48
CA GLN A 368 9.62 19.68 0.60
C GLN A 368 9.58 20.60 1.85
N GLU A 369 8.43 20.67 2.52
CA GLU A 369 8.25 21.46 3.76
C GLU A 369 8.52 20.61 5.02
N ALA A 370 8.88 19.34 4.86
CA ALA A 370 9.16 18.44 5.95
C ALA A 370 10.39 18.86 6.77
N GLN A 371 10.34 18.59 8.06
CA GLN A 371 11.26 19.05 9.09
C GLN A 371 12.05 17.88 9.68
N ALA A 372 13.22 18.19 10.23
CA ALA A 372 14.09 17.25 10.94
C ALA A 372 14.55 17.84 12.26
N SER A 373 14.90 16.97 13.22
CA SER A 373 15.62 17.40 14.42
C SER A 373 17.07 17.77 14.09
N GLU A 374 17.68 17.09 13.11
CA GLU A 374 19.01 17.39 12.59
C GLU A 374 18.89 17.98 11.17
N GLU A 375 19.35 19.21 10.98
CA GLU A 375 19.24 19.90 9.68
C GLU A 375 20.05 19.23 8.57
N ALA A 376 21.07 18.44 8.92
CA ALA A 376 21.81 17.60 7.97
C ALA A 376 20.89 16.55 7.32
N ASP A 377 20.10 15.80 8.11
CA ASP A 377 19.12 14.83 7.61
C ASP A 377 18.17 15.48 6.61
N ARG A 378 17.66 16.68 6.94
CA ARG A 378 16.71 17.40 6.08
C ARG A 378 17.33 17.70 4.71
N ARG A 379 18.58 18.18 4.70
CA ARG A 379 19.30 18.49 3.46
C ARG A 379 19.61 17.24 2.67
N HIS A 380 20.21 16.24 3.31
CA HIS A 380 20.62 15.00 2.66
C HIS A 380 19.44 14.24 2.06
N ILE A 381 18.32 14.12 2.79
CA ILE A 381 17.12 13.44 2.31
C ILE A 381 16.50 14.18 1.12
N LEU A 382 16.25 15.48 1.23
CA LEU A 382 15.60 16.23 0.16
C LEU A 382 16.46 16.25 -1.11
N ASN A 383 17.79 16.36 -0.97
CA ASN A 383 18.71 16.23 -2.10
C ASN A 383 18.73 14.80 -2.69
N SER A 384 18.64 13.76 -1.85
CA SER A 384 18.52 12.37 -2.30
C SER A 384 17.22 12.13 -3.09
N VAL A 385 16.10 12.68 -2.63
CA VAL A 385 14.78 12.60 -3.30
C VAL A 385 14.82 13.19 -4.71
N VAL A 386 15.60 14.25 -4.94
CA VAL A 386 15.75 14.86 -6.26
C VAL A 386 16.89 14.25 -7.09
N GLY A 387 17.51 13.18 -6.62
CA GLY A 387 18.50 12.39 -7.36
C GLY A 387 19.94 12.91 -7.31
N LYS A 388 20.26 13.80 -6.36
CA LYS A 388 21.64 14.27 -6.17
C LYS A 388 22.56 13.15 -5.67
N GLN A 389 23.83 13.25 -6.04
CA GLN A 389 24.87 12.31 -5.62
C GLN A 389 25.41 12.65 -4.22
N LEU A 390 26.14 11.71 -3.61
CA LEU A 390 26.68 11.83 -2.25
C LEU A 390 27.41 13.16 -1.98
N HIS A 391 28.24 13.62 -2.93
CA HIS A 391 29.03 14.85 -2.78
C HIS A 391 28.21 16.15 -2.89
N GLU A 392 26.94 16.05 -3.29
CA GLU A 392 26.01 17.18 -3.48
C GLU A 392 24.92 17.22 -2.39
N LEU A 393 24.90 16.25 -1.46
CA LEU A 393 23.84 16.13 -0.45
C LEU A 393 23.82 17.29 0.55
N ASP A 394 24.95 17.93 0.81
CA ASP A 394 25.05 19.07 1.73
C ASP A 394 24.52 20.39 1.16
N GLU A 395 24.29 20.46 -0.14
CA GLU A 395 23.79 21.65 -0.83
C GLU A 395 22.40 22.07 -0.32
N ALA A 396 22.00 23.31 -0.58
CA ALA A 396 20.64 23.73 -0.31
C ALA A 396 19.64 22.94 -1.17
N PRO A 397 18.63 22.26 -0.59
CA PRO A 397 17.62 21.56 -1.36
C PRO A 397 16.81 22.54 -2.22
N PRO A 398 16.40 22.14 -3.43
CA PRO A 398 15.56 22.98 -4.27
C PRO A 398 14.20 23.20 -3.59
N LEU A 399 13.59 24.37 -3.82
CA LEU A 399 12.24 24.67 -3.31
C LEU A 399 11.14 23.91 -4.07
N GLU A 400 11.37 23.62 -5.35
CA GLU A 400 10.46 22.90 -6.23
C GLU A 400 11.25 21.90 -7.08
N HIS A 401 10.66 20.73 -7.33
CA HIS A 401 11.25 19.68 -8.17
C HIS A 401 10.15 18.74 -8.70
N ALA A 402 10.37 18.10 -9.85
CA ALA A 402 9.41 17.16 -10.44
C ALA A 402 9.04 16.01 -9.48
N ASN A 403 10.05 15.43 -8.82
CA ASN A 403 9.82 14.34 -7.85
C ASN A 403 8.96 14.78 -6.66
N TYR A 404 9.12 16.02 -6.17
CA TYR A 404 8.26 16.53 -5.09
C TYR A 404 6.82 16.68 -5.57
N THR A 405 6.63 17.24 -6.76
CA THR A 405 5.31 17.39 -7.38
C THR A 405 4.63 16.03 -7.55
N GLU A 406 5.36 15.02 -8.02
CA GLU A 406 4.82 13.68 -8.19
C GLU A 406 4.44 13.04 -6.84
N VAL A 407 5.30 13.08 -5.82
CA VAL A 407 4.97 12.48 -4.51
C VAL A 407 3.73 13.15 -3.93
N ASN A 408 3.71 14.49 -3.93
CA ASN A 408 2.59 15.26 -3.38
C ASN A 408 1.29 14.96 -4.12
N ALA A 409 1.32 14.89 -5.46
CA ALA A 409 0.14 14.59 -6.27
C ALA A 409 -0.38 13.17 -6.04
N ARG A 410 0.50 12.17 -6.09
CA ARG A 410 0.12 10.75 -5.93
C ARG A 410 -0.38 10.45 -4.53
N LEU A 411 0.27 11.01 -3.50
CA LEU A 411 -0.21 10.88 -2.13
C LEU A 411 -1.55 11.61 -1.95
N GLY A 412 -1.67 12.82 -2.49
CA GLY A 412 -2.89 13.62 -2.37
C GLY A 412 -4.08 12.94 -3.03
N SER A 413 -3.90 12.38 -4.22
CA SER A 413 -4.91 11.59 -4.94
C SER A 413 -5.35 10.35 -4.15
N ARG A 414 -4.42 9.61 -3.54
CA ARG A 414 -4.74 8.46 -2.67
C ARG A 414 -5.67 8.85 -1.51
N PHE A 415 -5.36 9.94 -0.81
CA PHE A 415 -6.23 10.45 0.24
C PHE A 415 -7.54 11.02 -0.31
N ALA A 416 -7.55 11.60 -1.50
CA ALA A 416 -8.75 12.10 -2.16
C ALA A 416 -9.73 10.98 -2.53
N LEU A 417 -9.23 9.85 -3.02
CA LEU A 417 -10.04 8.65 -3.30
C LEU A 417 -10.70 8.12 -2.01
N ALA A 418 -9.92 7.95 -0.94
CA ALA A 418 -10.45 7.56 0.37
C ALA A 418 -11.44 8.61 0.94
N CYS A 419 -11.20 9.89 0.66
CA CYS A 419 -12.04 11.00 1.10
C CYS A 419 -13.30 11.19 0.26
N PHE A 420 -13.35 10.64 -0.96
CA PHE A 420 -14.39 10.92 -1.94
C PHE A 420 -15.78 10.64 -1.36
N ARG A 421 -16.06 9.40 -0.97
CA ARG A 421 -17.36 9.01 -0.41
C ARG A 421 -17.68 9.76 0.90
N PRO A 422 -16.82 9.82 1.93
CA PRO A 422 -17.08 10.62 3.13
C PRO A 422 -17.41 12.09 2.84
N ALA A 423 -16.70 12.72 1.89
CA ALA A 423 -16.86 14.12 1.56
C ALA A 423 -18.13 14.40 0.76
N ILE A 424 -18.53 13.48 -0.13
CA ILE A 424 -19.81 13.55 -0.84
C ILE A 424 -20.98 13.44 0.16
N MET A 425 -20.92 12.47 1.08
CA MET A 425 -21.97 12.28 2.09
C MET A 425 -22.16 13.53 2.98
N LYS A 426 -21.04 14.17 3.35
CA LYS A 426 -21.02 15.40 4.17
C LYS A 426 -21.23 16.69 3.37
N GLY A 427 -21.30 16.63 2.04
CA GLY A 427 -21.39 17.82 1.18
C GLY A 427 -20.15 18.73 1.25
N SER A 428 -18.99 18.19 1.61
CA SER A 428 -17.74 18.94 1.80
C SER A 428 -16.70 18.72 0.70
N ALA A 429 -16.98 17.92 -0.33
CA ALA A 429 -16.01 17.53 -1.37
C ALA A 429 -15.36 18.71 -2.11
N ARG A 430 -16.15 19.75 -2.47
CA ARG A 430 -15.62 20.96 -3.11
C ARG A 430 -14.69 21.74 -2.17
N ARG A 431 -15.11 21.96 -0.92
CA ARG A 431 -14.32 22.66 0.11
C ARG A 431 -13.00 21.94 0.40
N LEU A 432 -13.04 20.61 0.45
CA LEU A 432 -11.88 19.76 0.72
C LEU A 432 -10.92 19.65 -0.48
N GLY A 433 -11.31 20.13 -1.67
CA GLY A 433 -10.48 20.08 -2.86
C GLY A 433 -10.29 18.69 -3.45
N VAL A 434 -11.26 17.78 -3.27
CA VAL A 434 -11.16 16.37 -3.72
C VAL A 434 -10.87 16.28 -5.22
N ALA A 435 -11.63 16.99 -6.06
CA ALA A 435 -11.42 17.00 -7.51
C ALA A 435 -10.01 17.49 -7.90
N ARG A 436 -9.52 18.56 -7.26
CA ARG A 436 -8.19 19.12 -7.52
C ARG A 436 -7.08 18.10 -7.18
N ALA A 437 -7.23 17.39 -6.06
CA ALA A 437 -6.26 16.39 -5.64
C ALA A 437 -6.22 15.17 -6.57
N LEU A 438 -7.38 14.70 -7.06
CA LEU A 438 -7.45 13.65 -8.07
C LEU A 438 -6.81 14.10 -9.39
N GLN A 439 -7.20 15.29 -9.88
CA GLN A 439 -6.72 15.81 -11.17
C GLN A 439 -5.20 16.04 -11.21
N ALA A 440 -4.58 16.37 -10.07
CA ALA A 440 -3.15 16.60 -9.96
C ALA A 440 -2.31 15.34 -10.25
N ASP A 441 -2.87 14.15 -10.00
CA ASP A 441 -2.16 12.88 -10.15
C ASP A 441 -2.21 12.35 -11.60
N ARG A 442 -1.29 12.87 -12.41
CA ARG A 442 -1.13 12.46 -13.82
C ARG A 442 -0.62 11.02 -13.99
N TRP A 443 -0.29 10.33 -12.91
CA TRP A 443 0.20 8.95 -12.91
C TRP A 443 -0.91 7.94 -12.61
N GLN A 444 -2.05 8.39 -12.10
CA GLN A 444 -3.23 7.54 -11.91
C GLN A 444 -3.70 6.98 -13.26
N ARG A 445 -3.75 5.64 -13.37
CA ARG A 445 -4.07 4.93 -14.63
C ARG A 445 -5.48 4.41 -14.71
N GLU A 446 -6.13 4.19 -13.58
CA GLU A 446 -7.45 3.57 -13.53
C GLU A 446 -8.34 4.31 -12.54
N LEU A 447 -9.58 4.59 -12.93
CA LEU A 447 -10.59 5.12 -12.01
C LEU A 447 -11.90 4.40 -12.23
N VAL A 448 -12.53 4.06 -11.11
CA VAL A 448 -13.79 3.35 -11.06
C VAL A 448 -14.74 4.13 -10.15
N LEU A 449 -15.93 4.43 -10.65
CA LEU A 449 -17.01 4.98 -9.83
C LEU A 449 -18.34 4.34 -10.17
N ASP A 450 -18.99 3.78 -9.15
CA ASP A 450 -20.39 3.38 -9.22
C ASP A 450 -21.24 4.37 -8.41
N ILE A 451 -21.94 5.25 -9.13
CA ILE A 451 -22.78 6.29 -8.56
C ILE A 451 -24.03 5.70 -7.91
N ASP A 452 -24.50 4.53 -8.35
CA ASP A 452 -25.69 3.88 -7.78
C ASP A 452 -25.48 3.46 -6.33
N LYS A 453 -24.22 3.29 -5.92
CA LYS A 453 -23.86 2.97 -4.53
C LYS A 453 -23.91 4.20 -3.62
N LEU A 454 -24.30 5.37 -4.11
CA LEU A 454 -24.46 6.62 -3.34
C LEU A 454 -25.95 6.99 -3.18
N PRO A 455 -26.31 7.70 -2.10
CA PRO A 455 -27.67 8.21 -1.94
C PRO A 455 -28.06 9.10 -3.12
N LYS A 456 -29.30 8.96 -3.59
CA LYS A 456 -29.83 9.63 -4.79
C LYS A 456 -29.59 11.14 -4.79
N GLU A 457 -29.81 11.81 -3.65
CA GLU A 457 -29.61 13.24 -3.46
C GLU A 457 -28.14 13.71 -3.54
N ARG A 458 -27.18 12.77 -3.54
CA ARG A 458 -25.75 13.04 -3.64
C ARG A 458 -25.13 12.66 -4.99
N GLN A 459 -25.85 11.92 -5.83
CA GLN A 459 -25.34 11.35 -7.08
C GLN A 459 -24.85 12.43 -8.06
N ALA A 460 -25.63 13.49 -8.28
CA ALA A 460 -25.24 14.58 -9.18
C ALA A 460 -23.94 15.27 -8.72
N THR A 461 -23.81 15.57 -7.43
CA THR A 461 -22.58 16.16 -6.89
C THR A 461 -21.39 15.20 -6.98
N ALA A 462 -21.62 13.90 -6.79
CA ALA A 462 -20.57 12.90 -6.94
C ALA A 462 -20.05 12.86 -8.38
N PHE A 463 -20.95 12.82 -9.36
CA PHE A 463 -20.61 12.90 -10.78
C PHE A 463 -19.78 14.15 -11.09
N GLU A 464 -20.26 15.34 -10.68
CA GLU A 464 -19.57 16.60 -10.92
C GLU A 464 -18.14 16.63 -10.35
N VAL A 465 -17.97 16.18 -9.10
CA VAL A 465 -16.65 16.15 -8.44
C VAL A 465 -15.72 15.13 -9.11
N PHE A 466 -16.25 13.97 -9.48
CA PHE A 466 -15.47 12.90 -10.11
C PHE A 466 -15.00 13.31 -11.51
N VAL A 467 -15.92 13.81 -12.36
CA VAL A 467 -15.60 14.27 -13.71
C VAL A 467 -14.63 15.44 -13.70
N ALA A 468 -14.80 16.39 -12.77
CA ALA A 468 -13.84 17.49 -12.58
C ALA A 468 -12.46 17.02 -12.08
N GLY A 469 -12.38 15.82 -11.50
CA GLY A 469 -11.16 15.22 -10.96
C GLY A 469 -10.46 14.24 -11.91
N LEU A 470 -10.95 14.04 -13.13
CA LEU A 470 -10.33 13.09 -14.08
C LEU A 470 -8.88 13.52 -14.40
N PRO A 471 -7.88 12.67 -14.14
CA PRO A 471 -6.48 12.98 -14.40
C PRO A 471 -6.11 12.84 -15.89
N GLU A 472 -5.18 13.67 -16.38
CA GLU A 472 -4.77 13.67 -17.80
C GLU A 472 -4.14 12.35 -18.27
N GLY A 473 -3.48 11.61 -17.36
CA GLY A 473 -2.76 10.37 -17.66
C GLY A 473 -3.59 9.09 -17.53
N LEU A 474 -4.89 9.21 -17.28
CA LEU A 474 -5.81 8.09 -17.06
C LEU A 474 -5.92 7.19 -18.30
N LYS A 475 -5.85 5.88 -18.09
CA LYS A 475 -5.93 4.85 -19.14
C LYS A 475 -7.23 4.09 -19.13
N HIS A 476 -7.78 3.82 -17.97
CA HIS A 476 -9.00 3.03 -17.81
C HIS A 476 -10.01 3.81 -16.97
N LEU A 477 -11.22 3.94 -17.47
CA LEU A 477 -12.31 4.61 -16.78
C LEU A 477 -13.54 3.71 -16.79
N MET A 478 -14.05 3.39 -15.60
CA MET A 478 -15.38 2.81 -15.43
C MET A 478 -16.28 3.76 -14.66
N LEU A 479 -17.44 4.08 -15.24
CA LEU A 479 -18.47 4.89 -14.59
C LEU A 479 -19.84 4.21 -14.75
N ALA A 480 -20.54 4.01 -13.64
CA ALA A 480 -21.90 3.50 -13.64
C ALA A 480 -22.86 4.49 -12.98
N TRP A 481 -24.00 4.75 -13.61
CA TRP A 481 -25.07 5.57 -13.07
C TRP A 481 -26.41 5.24 -13.74
N ARG A 482 -27.37 4.73 -12.96
CA ARG A 482 -28.70 4.36 -13.43
C ARG A 482 -29.73 5.46 -13.21
N GLU A 483 -30.77 5.42 -14.04
CA GLU A 483 -32.02 6.20 -13.95
C GLU A 483 -31.92 7.73 -14.12
N PHE A 484 -30.91 8.38 -13.53
CA PHE A 484 -30.91 9.84 -13.33
C PHE A 484 -29.96 10.64 -14.22
N ALA A 485 -29.06 9.97 -14.95
CA ALA A 485 -28.21 10.65 -15.91
C ALA A 485 -29.04 11.21 -17.09
N ALA A 486 -28.57 12.34 -17.63
CA ALA A 486 -29.16 13.03 -18.78
C ALA A 486 -28.07 13.43 -19.79
N ASP A 487 -28.48 13.95 -20.95
CA ASP A 487 -27.56 14.42 -22.00
C ASP A 487 -26.49 15.40 -21.48
N SER A 488 -26.85 16.31 -20.56
CA SER A 488 -25.89 17.25 -19.97
C SER A 488 -24.76 16.57 -19.19
N ASN A 489 -25.00 15.38 -18.65
CA ASN A 489 -23.97 14.58 -18.00
C ASN A 489 -23.04 13.96 -19.04
N LEU A 490 -23.56 13.44 -20.15
CA LEU A 490 -22.74 12.91 -21.23
C LEU A 490 -21.87 14.00 -21.88
N VAL A 491 -22.42 15.19 -22.10
CA VAL A 491 -21.67 16.37 -22.56
C VAL A 491 -20.54 16.71 -21.59
N ALA A 492 -20.84 16.84 -20.29
CA ALA A 492 -19.83 17.18 -19.29
C ALA A 492 -18.73 16.12 -19.16
N LEU A 493 -19.06 14.84 -19.34
CA LEU A 493 -18.09 13.75 -19.38
C LEU A 493 -17.23 13.84 -20.64
N ALA A 494 -17.84 13.98 -21.82
CA ALA A 494 -17.17 14.07 -23.11
C ALA A 494 -16.11 15.18 -23.15
N GLU A 495 -16.43 16.36 -22.62
CA GLU A 495 -15.51 17.50 -22.51
C GLU A 495 -14.29 17.25 -21.60
N ARG A 496 -14.32 16.19 -20.78
CA ARG A 496 -13.32 15.88 -19.75
C ARG A 496 -12.65 14.53 -19.92
N LEU A 497 -13.04 13.73 -20.91
CA LEU A 497 -12.39 12.46 -21.19
C LEU A 497 -10.90 12.69 -21.53
N PRO A 498 -9.96 12.05 -20.80
CA PRO A 498 -8.54 12.23 -21.07
C PRO A 498 -8.15 11.67 -22.43
N ILE A 499 -7.34 12.42 -23.20
CA ILE A 499 -6.85 11.98 -24.52
C ILE A 499 -6.03 10.69 -24.48
N SER A 500 -5.54 10.32 -23.29
CA SER A 500 -4.67 9.17 -23.09
C SER A 500 -5.44 7.88 -22.79
N LEU A 501 -6.77 7.94 -22.68
CA LEU A 501 -7.65 6.84 -22.30
C LEU A 501 -7.67 5.71 -23.34
N GLN A 502 -7.48 4.49 -22.87
CA GLN A 502 -7.43 3.26 -23.67
C GLN A 502 -8.66 2.38 -23.47
N GLN A 503 -9.30 2.45 -22.31
CA GLN A 503 -10.51 1.68 -21.99
C GLN A 503 -11.56 2.60 -21.36
N LEU A 504 -12.77 2.57 -21.91
CA LEU A 504 -13.91 3.34 -21.43
C LEU A 504 -15.12 2.42 -21.27
N LEU A 505 -15.58 2.29 -20.02
CA LEU A 505 -16.75 1.51 -19.65
C LEU A 505 -17.79 2.44 -19.02
N LEU A 506 -18.93 2.62 -19.69
CA LEU A 506 -20.02 3.48 -19.24
C LEU A 506 -21.32 2.69 -19.11
N LYS A 507 -21.85 2.60 -17.88
CA LYS A 507 -23.11 1.91 -17.56
C LYS A 507 -24.19 2.91 -17.19
N PHE A 508 -24.97 3.35 -18.18
CA PHE A 508 -26.06 4.31 -18.06
C PHE A 508 -27.43 3.65 -18.30
N ARG A 509 -27.78 2.65 -17.48
CA ARG A 509 -29.04 1.90 -17.63
C ARG A 509 -30.25 2.67 -17.12
N PHE A 510 -31.38 2.49 -17.79
CA PHE A 510 -32.68 3.08 -17.42
C PHE A 510 -32.67 4.62 -17.40
N CYS A 511 -31.68 5.27 -18.03
CA CYS A 511 -31.52 6.72 -18.04
C CYS A 511 -32.44 7.36 -19.07
N LYS A 512 -33.69 7.62 -18.68
CA LYS A 512 -34.76 8.11 -19.56
C LYS A 512 -34.54 9.51 -20.16
N GLN A 513 -33.54 10.25 -19.68
CA GLN A 513 -33.18 11.58 -20.16
C GLN A 513 -31.91 11.60 -21.01
N ILE A 514 -31.37 10.42 -21.33
CA ILE A 514 -30.34 10.27 -22.36
C ILE A 514 -31.04 10.05 -23.70
N SER A 515 -30.75 10.91 -24.67
CA SER A 515 -31.26 10.90 -26.04
C SER A 515 -30.11 10.81 -27.04
N ASP A 516 -30.46 10.83 -28.33
CA ASP A 516 -29.49 10.89 -29.43
C ASP A 516 -28.48 12.04 -29.27
N ALA A 517 -28.91 13.19 -28.73
CA ALA A 517 -28.03 14.35 -28.54
C ALA A 517 -26.92 14.09 -27.49
N GLY A 518 -27.23 13.37 -26.41
CA GLY A 518 -26.23 12.99 -25.41
C GLY A 518 -25.27 11.93 -25.94
N VAL A 519 -25.77 10.96 -26.71
CA VAL A 519 -24.93 9.94 -27.37
C VAL A 519 -24.00 10.58 -28.39
N ASP A 520 -24.51 11.50 -29.20
CA ASP A 520 -23.71 12.26 -30.18
C ASP A 520 -22.60 13.08 -29.50
N ALA A 521 -22.93 13.80 -28.42
CA ALA A 521 -21.95 14.55 -27.64
C ALA A 521 -20.89 13.64 -26.99
N LEU A 522 -21.29 12.48 -26.45
CA LEU A 522 -20.34 11.49 -25.95
C LEU A 522 -19.40 11.01 -27.05
N ALA A 523 -19.96 10.71 -28.22
CA ALA A 523 -19.21 10.23 -29.38
C ALA A 523 -18.17 11.26 -29.85
N GLU A 524 -18.47 12.58 -29.79
CA GLU A 524 -17.51 13.65 -30.08
C GLU A 524 -16.31 13.69 -29.13
N GLY A 525 -16.53 13.29 -27.87
CA GLY A 525 -15.49 13.27 -26.85
C GLY A 525 -14.65 11.99 -26.81
N LEU A 526 -14.97 10.97 -27.62
CA LEU A 526 -14.25 9.70 -27.59
C LEU A 526 -12.77 9.89 -28.01
N PRO A 527 -11.79 9.50 -27.16
CA PRO A 527 -10.40 9.74 -27.47
C PRO A 527 -9.88 8.78 -28.55
N ILE A 528 -9.05 9.30 -29.45
CA ILE A 528 -8.47 8.53 -30.57
C ILE A 528 -7.56 7.36 -30.13
N SER A 529 -7.15 7.34 -28.86
CA SER A 529 -6.28 6.28 -28.30
C SER A 529 -7.07 5.09 -27.73
N LEU A 530 -8.41 5.16 -27.76
CA LEU A 530 -9.30 4.16 -27.18
C LEU A 530 -9.23 2.82 -27.92
N GLN A 531 -8.93 1.76 -27.17
CA GLN A 531 -8.83 0.38 -27.66
C GLN A 531 -10.05 -0.44 -27.26
N GLN A 532 -10.69 -0.12 -26.14
CA GLN A 532 -11.88 -0.80 -25.67
C GLN A 532 -12.97 0.20 -25.30
N LEU A 533 -14.17 -0.03 -25.84
CA LEU A 533 -15.34 0.78 -25.58
C LEU A 533 -16.50 -0.14 -25.20
N GLN A 534 -17.00 0.04 -23.99
CA GLN A 534 -18.23 -0.59 -23.53
C GLN A 534 -19.23 0.48 -23.14
N LEU A 535 -20.34 0.53 -23.87
CA LEU A 535 -21.46 1.43 -23.60
C LEU A 535 -22.70 0.60 -23.32
N ASP A 536 -23.32 0.87 -22.19
CA ASP A 536 -24.51 0.17 -21.74
C ASP A 536 -25.60 1.20 -21.47
N PHE A 537 -26.50 1.29 -22.44
CA PHE A 537 -27.65 2.20 -22.51
C PHE A 537 -28.96 1.43 -22.46
N ARG A 538 -28.97 0.25 -21.83
CA ARG A 538 -30.17 -0.56 -21.63
C ARG A 538 -31.33 0.30 -21.13
N SER A 539 -32.48 0.19 -21.80
CA SER A 539 -33.71 0.93 -21.48
C SER A 539 -33.56 2.47 -21.49
N CYS A 540 -32.66 3.01 -22.31
CA CYS A 540 -32.63 4.44 -22.65
C CYS A 540 -33.54 4.70 -23.84
N GLU A 541 -34.86 4.74 -23.57
CA GLU A 541 -35.92 4.72 -24.59
C GLU A 541 -35.90 5.89 -25.58
N GLN A 542 -35.14 6.96 -25.34
CA GLN A 542 -35.01 8.12 -26.25
C GLN A 542 -33.83 8.01 -27.22
N ILE A 543 -33.04 6.93 -27.16
CA ILE A 543 -32.03 6.63 -28.16
C ILE A 543 -32.72 5.95 -29.35
N SER A 544 -32.48 6.50 -30.54
CA SER A 544 -32.99 6.03 -31.82
C SER A 544 -31.86 5.67 -32.77
N ASP A 545 -32.21 5.29 -34.00
CA ASP A 545 -31.24 5.07 -35.09
C ASP A 545 -30.28 6.26 -35.29
N ALA A 546 -30.73 7.50 -35.02
CA ALA A 546 -29.89 8.68 -35.17
C ALA A 546 -28.75 8.72 -34.14
N GLY A 547 -29.00 8.34 -32.88
CA GLY A 547 -27.97 8.25 -31.85
C GLY A 547 -26.97 7.12 -32.13
N VAL A 548 -27.45 5.97 -32.61
CA VAL A 548 -26.58 4.86 -33.03
C VAL A 548 -25.71 5.27 -34.21
N ALA A 549 -26.27 5.94 -35.22
CA ALA A 549 -25.53 6.44 -36.38
C ALA A 549 -24.47 7.50 -35.99
N ALA A 550 -24.82 8.42 -35.09
CA ALA A 550 -23.91 9.44 -34.57
C ALA A 550 -22.73 8.82 -33.82
N LEU A 551 -22.99 7.81 -32.99
CA LEU A 551 -21.94 7.04 -32.31
C LEU A 551 -21.04 6.34 -33.35
N ALA A 552 -21.65 5.63 -34.30
CA ALA A 552 -20.95 4.86 -35.32
C ALA A 552 -19.99 5.72 -36.17
N GLU A 553 -20.40 6.94 -36.54
CA GLU A 553 -19.58 7.86 -37.33
C GLU A 553 -18.28 8.28 -36.62
N LYS A 554 -18.27 8.26 -35.28
CA LYS A 554 -17.19 8.79 -34.44
C LYS A 554 -16.43 7.71 -33.67
N LEU A 555 -16.67 6.43 -33.96
CA LEU A 555 -15.91 5.33 -33.35
C LEU A 555 -14.41 5.43 -33.66
N PRO A 556 -13.52 5.35 -32.66
CA PRO A 556 -12.08 5.42 -32.88
C PRO A 556 -11.56 4.27 -33.77
N ILE A 557 -10.71 4.60 -34.75
CA ILE A 557 -10.10 3.60 -35.65
C ILE A 557 -9.15 2.61 -34.94
N SER A 558 -8.72 2.94 -33.74
CA SER A 558 -7.82 2.13 -32.89
C SER A 558 -8.56 1.07 -32.07
N LEU A 559 -9.90 1.08 -32.11
CA LEU A 559 -10.75 0.24 -31.29
C LEU A 559 -10.63 -1.24 -31.68
N GLN A 560 -10.37 -2.08 -30.68
CA GLN A 560 -10.21 -3.52 -30.82
C GLN A 560 -11.41 -4.25 -30.23
N ASP A 561 -11.99 -3.74 -29.14
CA ASP A 561 -13.12 -4.36 -28.47
C ASP A 561 -14.27 -3.33 -28.37
N LEU A 562 -15.41 -3.69 -28.95
CA LEU A 562 -16.62 -2.87 -28.93
C LEU A 562 -17.75 -3.66 -28.29
N GLN A 563 -18.33 -3.11 -27.23
CA GLN A 563 -19.50 -3.68 -26.56
C GLN A 563 -20.58 -2.62 -26.44
N LEU A 564 -21.74 -2.89 -27.04
CA LEU A 564 -22.88 -1.98 -27.06
C LEU A 564 -24.12 -2.72 -26.57
N ASP A 565 -24.69 -2.26 -25.46
CA ASP A 565 -25.98 -2.72 -24.96
C ASP A 565 -27.03 -1.62 -25.16
N PHE A 566 -27.93 -1.87 -26.11
CA PHE A 566 -29.10 -1.06 -26.42
C PHE A 566 -30.40 -1.84 -26.17
N SER A 567 -30.36 -2.87 -25.32
CA SER A 567 -31.55 -3.66 -25.00
C SER A 567 -32.70 -2.78 -24.51
N TYR A 568 -33.93 -3.12 -24.92
CA TYR A 568 -35.14 -2.35 -24.66
C TYR A 568 -35.18 -0.91 -25.23
N CYS A 569 -34.26 -0.52 -26.11
CA CYS A 569 -34.33 0.77 -26.82
C CYS A 569 -35.26 0.68 -28.04
N SER A 570 -36.57 0.73 -27.78
CA SER A 570 -37.63 0.49 -28.79
C SER A 570 -37.63 1.37 -30.05
N GLN A 571 -36.87 2.48 -30.07
CA GLN A 571 -36.74 3.37 -31.22
C GLN A 571 -35.57 3.01 -32.15
N ILE A 572 -34.79 1.97 -31.81
CA ILE A 572 -33.75 1.43 -32.68
C ILE A 572 -34.36 0.38 -33.60
N SER A 573 -34.04 0.49 -34.89
CA SER A 573 -34.49 -0.36 -35.98
C SER A 573 -33.31 -0.89 -36.80
N ASP A 574 -33.62 -1.61 -37.87
CA ASP A 574 -32.62 -2.10 -38.83
C ASP A 574 -31.73 -0.99 -39.37
N ALA A 575 -32.22 0.25 -39.46
CA ALA A 575 -31.45 1.39 -39.94
C ALA A 575 -30.31 1.78 -38.99
N GLY A 576 -30.52 1.72 -37.66
CA GLY A 576 -29.49 1.97 -36.67
C GLY A 576 -28.41 0.89 -36.69
N VAL A 577 -28.82 -0.38 -36.77
CA VAL A 577 -27.87 -1.51 -36.89
C VAL A 577 -27.07 -1.42 -38.19
N ALA A 578 -27.71 -1.07 -39.31
CA ALA A 578 -27.03 -0.87 -40.59
C ALA A 578 -26.02 0.30 -40.52
N ALA A 579 -26.40 1.43 -39.91
CA ALA A 579 -25.51 2.58 -39.73
C ALA A 579 -24.28 2.23 -38.88
N LEU A 580 -24.46 1.44 -37.82
CA LEU A 580 -23.36 0.90 -37.02
C LEU A 580 -22.46 0.00 -37.86
N ALA A 581 -23.05 -0.96 -38.57
CA ALA A 581 -22.35 -1.93 -39.40
C ALA A 581 -21.45 -1.27 -40.45
N GLU A 582 -21.94 -0.21 -41.12
CA GLU A 582 -21.18 0.53 -42.13
C GLU A 582 -19.89 1.20 -41.61
N ARG A 583 -19.77 1.41 -40.30
CA ARG A 583 -18.67 2.16 -39.67
C ARG A 583 -17.88 1.36 -38.64
N LEU A 584 -18.11 0.05 -38.52
CA LEU A 584 -17.32 -0.80 -37.63
C LEU A 584 -15.81 -0.68 -37.93
N PRO A 585 -14.96 -0.43 -36.92
CA PRO A 585 -13.52 -0.33 -37.11
C PRO A 585 -12.93 -1.64 -37.69
N ILE A 586 -12.06 -1.52 -38.69
CA ILE A 586 -11.42 -2.68 -39.33
C ILE A 586 -10.43 -3.41 -38.41
N SER A 587 -10.04 -2.79 -37.29
CA SER A 587 -9.14 -3.30 -36.26
C SER A 587 -9.85 -4.14 -35.19
N LEU A 588 -11.18 -4.28 -35.29
CA LEU A 588 -11.99 -4.93 -34.26
C LEU A 588 -11.70 -6.43 -34.18
N HIS A 589 -11.42 -6.92 -32.97
CA HIS A 589 -11.24 -8.33 -32.65
C HIS A 589 -12.46 -8.89 -31.89
N GLN A 590 -13.18 -8.05 -31.15
CA GLN A 590 -14.37 -8.42 -30.41
C GLN A 590 -15.52 -7.44 -30.70
N LEU A 591 -16.69 -7.99 -31.03
CA LEU A 591 -17.96 -7.28 -31.12
C LEU A 591 -18.98 -7.94 -30.20
N VAL A 592 -19.52 -7.17 -29.26
CA VAL A 592 -20.71 -7.52 -28.49
C VAL A 592 -21.79 -6.50 -28.83
N LEU A 593 -22.91 -6.94 -29.37
CA LEU A 593 -24.06 -6.10 -29.64
C LEU A 593 -25.32 -6.74 -29.05
N ASP A 594 -25.92 -6.06 -28.08
CA ASP A 594 -27.20 -6.42 -27.50
C ASP A 594 -28.27 -5.42 -27.97
N VAL A 595 -29.19 -5.91 -28.80
CA VAL A 595 -30.38 -5.21 -29.28
C VAL A 595 -31.65 -5.98 -28.90
N SER A 596 -31.58 -6.74 -27.81
CA SER A 596 -32.71 -7.53 -27.31
C SER A 596 -33.91 -6.64 -27.02
N ILE A 597 -35.09 -7.15 -27.36
CA ILE A 597 -36.40 -6.53 -27.12
C ILE A 597 -36.55 -5.17 -27.86
N CYS A 598 -35.74 -4.94 -28.90
CA CYS A 598 -35.94 -3.88 -29.88
C CYS A 598 -36.92 -4.34 -30.96
N SER A 599 -38.21 -4.03 -30.78
CA SER A 599 -39.33 -4.54 -31.61
C SER A 599 -39.30 -4.14 -33.10
N GLN A 600 -38.38 -3.25 -33.50
CA GLN A 600 -38.21 -2.81 -34.88
C GLN A 600 -37.05 -3.50 -35.61
N ILE A 601 -36.28 -4.34 -34.91
CA ILE A 601 -35.21 -5.16 -35.49
C ILE A 601 -35.81 -6.37 -36.21
N SER A 602 -35.31 -6.65 -37.40
CA SER A 602 -35.70 -7.76 -38.27
C SER A 602 -34.49 -8.41 -38.94
N ASP A 603 -34.75 -9.36 -39.85
CA ASP A 603 -33.75 -9.98 -40.70
C ASP A 603 -32.88 -8.97 -41.46
N ALA A 604 -33.44 -7.79 -41.81
CA ALA A 604 -32.70 -6.77 -42.54
C ALA A 604 -31.55 -6.17 -41.72
N GLY A 605 -31.76 -5.92 -40.42
CA GLY A 605 -30.72 -5.42 -39.52
C GLY A 605 -29.64 -6.46 -39.28
N MET A 606 -30.02 -7.73 -39.06
CA MET A 606 -29.08 -8.84 -38.92
C MET A 606 -28.24 -9.04 -40.20
N ALA A 607 -28.87 -8.99 -41.39
CA ALA A 607 -28.18 -9.08 -42.67
C ALA A 607 -27.23 -7.90 -42.91
N ALA A 608 -27.66 -6.67 -42.62
CA ALA A 608 -26.83 -5.47 -42.76
C ALA A 608 -25.58 -5.53 -41.88
N LEU A 609 -25.73 -6.02 -40.64
CA LEU A 609 -24.60 -6.28 -39.75
C LEU A 609 -23.65 -7.33 -40.33
N ALA A 610 -24.21 -8.47 -40.74
CA ALA A 610 -23.46 -9.59 -41.29
C ALA A 610 -22.60 -9.19 -42.49
N GLU A 611 -23.13 -8.38 -43.41
CA GLU A 611 -22.42 -7.91 -44.61
C GLU A 611 -21.15 -7.08 -44.32
N ARG A 612 -21.02 -6.52 -43.11
CA ARG A 612 -19.94 -5.59 -42.75
C ARG A 612 -19.11 -6.02 -41.55
N LEU A 613 -19.28 -7.26 -41.07
CA LEU A 613 -18.45 -7.78 -39.98
C LEU A 613 -16.95 -7.71 -40.33
N PRO A 614 -16.10 -7.14 -39.45
CA PRO A 614 -14.66 -7.05 -39.69
C PRO A 614 -14.02 -8.44 -39.87
N ILE A 615 -13.13 -8.55 -40.86
CA ILE A 615 -12.41 -9.81 -41.15
C ILE A 615 -11.40 -10.20 -40.05
N SER A 616 -11.07 -9.29 -39.14
CA SER A 616 -10.19 -9.51 -37.99
C SER A 616 -10.91 -10.06 -36.77
N LEU A 617 -12.24 -10.21 -36.83
CA LEU A 617 -13.05 -10.55 -35.67
C LEU A 617 -12.76 -11.98 -35.20
N HIS A 618 -12.44 -12.12 -33.92
CA HIS A 618 -12.20 -13.40 -33.26
C HIS A 618 -13.34 -13.78 -32.32
N GLN A 619 -14.08 -12.79 -31.80
CA GLN A 619 -15.22 -12.99 -30.91
C GLN A 619 -16.42 -12.17 -31.39
N LEU A 620 -17.55 -12.83 -31.54
CA LEU A 620 -18.83 -12.22 -31.93
C LEU A 620 -19.90 -12.68 -30.95
N GLN A 621 -20.51 -11.73 -30.24
CA GLN A 621 -21.67 -11.95 -29.41
C GLN A 621 -22.80 -11.04 -29.89
N LEU A 622 -23.91 -11.66 -30.28
CA LEU A 622 -25.10 -10.97 -30.76
C LEU A 622 -26.30 -11.43 -29.96
N ASP A 623 -27.01 -10.48 -29.35
CA ASP A 623 -28.24 -10.72 -28.62
C ASP A 623 -29.41 -10.05 -29.34
N PHE A 624 -30.29 -10.90 -29.88
CA PHE A 624 -31.52 -10.55 -30.56
C PHE A 624 -32.75 -11.10 -29.80
N GLU A 625 -32.62 -11.44 -28.50
CA GLU A 625 -33.73 -11.96 -27.70
C GLU A 625 -34.98 -11.08 -27.85
N GLY A 626 -36.14 -11.69 -28.10
CA GLY A 626 -37.42 -11.01 -28.19
C GLY A 626 -37.62 -10.14 -29.44
N CYS A 627 -36.69 -10.14 -30.40
CA CYS A 627 -36.87 -9.48 -31.70
C CYS A 627 -37.80 -10.32 -32.59
N GLU A 628 -39.11 -10.17 -32.42
CA GLU A 628 -40.14 -11.04 -33.05
C GLU A 628 -40.14 -11.07 -34.59
N LYS A 629 -39.48 -10.10 -35.25
CA LYS A 629 -39.36 -10.02 -36.71
C LYS A 629 -38.08 -10.66 -37.26
N VAL A 630 -37.24 -11.21 -36.39
CA VAL A 630 -36.10 -12.04 -36.79
C VAL A 630 -36.60 -13.46 -37.07
N SER A 631 -36.18 -14.00 -38.20
CA SER A 631 -36.57 -15.30 -38.75
C SER A 631 -35.36 -16.08 -39.24
N ASP A 632 -35.60 -17.29 -39.76
CA ASP A 632 -34.56 -18.14 -40.36
C ASP A 632 -33.75 -17.41 -41.44
N ALA A 633 -34.35 -16.44 -42.15
CA ALA A 633 -33.68 -15.67 -43.18
C ALA A 633 -32.57 -14.76 -42.61
N GLY A 634 -32.79 -14.14 -41.45
CA GLY A 634 -31.77 -13.34 -40.76
C GLY A 634 -30.60 -14.22 -40.31
N VAL A 635 -30.90 -15.34 -39.65
CA VAL A 635 -29.86 -16.28 -39.18
C VAL A 635 -29.06 -16.84 -40.35
N ALA A 636 -29.71 -17.17 -41.47
CA ALA A 636 -29.03 -17.60 -42.69
C ALA A 636 -28.12 -16.50 -43.27
N ALA A 637 -28.59 -15.25 -43.32
CA ALA A 637 -27.79 -14.11 -43.79
C ALA A 637 -26.55 -13.87 -42.91
N LEU A 638 -26.69 -13.99 -41.58
CA LEU A 638 -25.57 -13.95 -40.65
C LEU A 638 -24.57 -15.08 -40.91
N ALA A 639 -25.07 -16.31 -41.00
CA ALA A 639 -24.29 -17.52 -41.22
C ALA A 639 -23.42 -17.42 -42.48
N GLU A 640 -23.98 -16.90 -43.58
CA GLU A 640 -23.26 -16.74 -44.85
C GLU A 640 -22.04 -15.80 -44.79
N ARG A 641 -21.95 -14.94 -43.78
CA ARG A 641 -20.92 -13.87 -43.67
C ARG A 641 -20.07 -13.95 -42.41
N LEU A 642 -20.19 -15.02 -41.62
CA LEU A 642 -19.35 -15.19 -40.43
C LEU A 642 -17.85 -15.14 -40.80
N PRO A 643 -17.04 -14.32 -40.11
CA PRO A 643 -15.62 -14.21 -40.39
C PRO A 643 -14.89 -15.55 -40.20
N ILE A 644 -13.98 -15.87 -41.12
CA ILE A 644 -13.19 -17.11 -41.05
C ILE A 644 -12.21 -17.14 -39.87
N SER A 645 -11.91 -15.99 -39.26
CA SER A 645 -11.06 -15.84 -38.08
C SER A 645 -11.81 -16.09 -36.77
N LEU A 646 -13.12 -16.32 -36.80
CA LEU A 646 -13.94 -16.34 -35.61
C LEU A 646 -13.68 -17.59 -34.75
N HIS A 647 -13.22 -17.37 -33.52
CA HIS A 647 -12.94 -18.41 -32.53
C HIS A 647 -14.09 -18.58 -31.53
N GLN A 648 -14.90 -17.55 -31.31
CA GLN A 648 -16.06 -17.58 -30.42
C GLN A 648 -17.28 -16.94 -31.08
N LEU A 649 -18.39 -17.67 -31.07
CA LEU A 649 -19.69 -17.18 -31.52
C LEU A 649 -20.70 -17.38 -30.39
N GLN A 650 -21.34 -16.30 -29.98
CA GLN A 650 -22.52 -16.31 -29.14
C GLN A 650 -23.68 -15.67 -29.91
N LEU A 651 -24.79 -16.38 -30.07
CA LEU A 651 -25.99 -15.87 -30.71
C LEU A 651 -27.21 -16.23 -29.87
N ASP A 652 -27.87 -15.21 -29.33
CA ASP A 652 -29.17 -15.35 -28.67
C ASP A 652 -30.28 -14.87 -29.62
N VAL A 653 -31.19 -15.77 -29.95
CA VAL A 653 -32.42 -15.51 -30.73
C VAL A 653 -33.65 -15.98 -29.95
N SER A 654 -33.55 -16.07 -28.63
CA SER A 654 -34.63 -16.51 -27.76
C SER A 654 -35.87 -15.64 -27.94
N GLY A 655 -37.05 -16.25 -27.91
CA GLY A 655 -38.32 -15.54 -28.14
C GLY A 655 -38.57 -15.09 -29.59
N CYS A 656 -37.63 -15.28 -30.52
CA CYS A 656 -37.86 -15.05 -31.95
C CYS A 656 -38.76 -16.16 -32.51
N SER A 657 -40.08 -15.91 -32.52
CA SER A 657 -41.09 -16.91 -32.85
C SER A 657 -41.04 -17.47 -34.29
N GLN A 658 -40.30 -16.82 -35.18
CA GLN A 658 -40.13 -17.21 -36.59
C GLN A 658 -38.83 -17.99 -36.86
N ILE A 659 -38.07 -18.33 -35.82
CA ILE A 659 -36.93 -19.23 -35.93
C ILE A 659 -37.40 -20.68 -35.81
N SER A 660 -36.93 -21.51 -36.74
CA SER A 660 -37.21 -22.94 -36.85
C SER A 660 -35.93 -23.76 -37.01
N ASP A 661 -36.08 -25.08 -37.16
CA ASP A 661 -34.99 -25.99 -37.52
C ASP A 661 -34.22 -25.54 -38.77
N ALA A 662 -34.86 -24.82 -39.70
CA ALA A 662 -34.21 -24.34 -40.92
C ALA A 662 -33.15 -23.26 -40.65
N GLY A 663 -33.40 -22.34 -39.72
CA GLY A 663 -32.42 -21.32 -39.32
C GLY A 663 -31.21 -21.93 -38.60
N VAL A 664 -31.47 -22.88 -37.69
CA VAL A 664 -30.40 -23.63 -37.00
C VAL A 664 -29.55 -24.42 -37.99
N ALA A 665 -30.18 -25.10 -38.95
CA ALA A 665 -29.46 -25.82 -40.00
C ALA A 665 -28.65 -24.89 -40.91
N ALA A 666 -29.20 -23.74 -41.30
CA ALA A 666 -28.49 -22.74 -42.11
C ALA A 666 -27.24 -22.21 -41.40
N LEU A 667 -27.33 -21.94 -40.09
CA LEU A 667 -26.18 -21.57 -39.28
C LEU A 667 -25.14 -22.68 -39.22
N ALA A 668 -25.57 -23.90 -38.91
CA ALA A 668 -24.72 -25.08 -38.79
C ALA A 668 -23.89 -25.33 -40.06
N GLU A 669 -24.46 -25.14 -41.25
CA GLU A 669 -23.77 -25.33 -42.52
C GLU A 669 -22.59 -24.38 -42.77
N LYS A 670 -22.55 -23.23 -42.08
CA LYS A 670 -21.58 -22.15 -42.34
C LYS A 670 -20.69 -21.81 -41.15
N LEU A 671 -20.76 -22.58 -40.06
CA LEU A 671 -19.89 -22.35 -38.90
C LEU A 671 -18.40 -22.36 -39.31
N PRO A 672 -17.62 -21.34 -38.90
CA PRO A 672 -16.20 -21.29 -39.21
C PRO A 672 -15.42 -22.48 -38.64
N ILE A 673 -14.47 -23.00 -39.43
CA ILE A 673 -13.62 -24.14 -39.01
C ILE A 673 -12.65 -23.75 -37.87
N SER A 674 -12.46 -22.46 -37.62
CA SER A 674 -11.65 -21.91 -36.53
C SER A 674 -12.40 -21.85 -35.18
N LEU A 675 -13.70 -22.13 -35.16
CA LEU A 675 -14.53 -21.92 -33.97
C LEU A 675 -14.16 -22.88 -32.83
N HIS A 676 -13.86 -22.34 -31.66
CA HIS A 676 -13.50 -23.08 -30.44
C HIS A 676 -14.61 -23.07 -29.39
N GLN A 677 -15.42 -22.01 -29.37
CA GLN A 677 -16.56 -21.84 -28.47
C GLN A 677 -17.81 -21.42 -29.26
N LEU A 678 -18.90 -22.14 -29.03
CA LEU A 678 -20.21 -21.86 -29.61
C LEU A 678 -21.25 -21.82 -28.49
N GLU A 679 -21.94 -20.69 -28.36
CA GLU A 679 -23.07 -20.52 -27.47
C GLU A 679 -24.28 -20.07 -28.30
N LEU A 680 -25.32 -20.90 -28.34
CA LEU A 680 -26.57 -20.56 -29.01
C LEU A 680 -27.68 -20.60 -27.98
N SER A 681 -28.57 -19.62 -28.01
CA SER A 681 -29.77 -19.63 -27.20
C SER A 681 -30.96 -19.41 -28.10
N PHE A 682 -31.92 -20.31 -28.01
CA PHE A 682 -33.16 -20.30 -28.79
C PHE A 682 -34.35 -20.63 -27.90
N ASP A 683 -34.28 -20.27 -26.62
CA ASP A 683 -35.36 -20.50 -25.68
C ASP A 683 -36.63 -19.79 -26.16
N GLY A 684 -37.79 -20.42 -25.98
CA GLY A 684 -39.06 -19.90 -26.50
C GLY A 684 -39.25 -19.93 -28.02
N CYS A 685 -38.28 -20.39 -28.83
CA CYS A 685 -38.46 -20.63 -30.27
C CYS A 685 -39.23 -21.93 -30.53
N LYS A 686 -40.56 -21.84 -30.55
CA LYS A 686 -41.47 -23.00 -30.59
C LYS A 686 -41.38 -23.89 -31.85
N GLN A 687 -40.69 -23.44 -32.90
CA GLN A 687 -40.56 -24.18 -34.16
C GLN A 687 -39.23 -24.93 -34.28
N ILE A 688 -38.38 -24.89 -33.24
CA ILE A 688 -37.17 -25.70 -33.14
C ILE A 688 -37.52 -27.04 -32.50
N SER A 689 -36.97 -28.11 -33.06
CA SER A 689 -37.12 -29.48 -32.60
C SER A 689 -35.76 -30.19 -32.55
N ASP A 690 -35.78 -31.46 -32.15
CA ASP A 690 -34.58 -32.31 -32.17
C ASP A 690 -33.94 -32.39 -33.57
N ALA A 691 -34.70 -32.13 -34.65
CA ALA A 691 -34.17 -32.14 -36.01
C ALA A 691 -33.17 -31.00 -36.26
N GLY A 692 -33.45 -29.78 -35.78
CA GLY A 692 -32.52 -28.65 -35.89
C GLY A 692 -31.26 -28.86 -35.06
N VAL A 693 -31.42 -29.37 -33.84
CA VAL A 693 -30.27 -29.71 -32.96
C VAL A 693 -29.43 -30.84 -33.56
N ALA A 694 -30.05 -31.85 -34.16
CA ALA A 694 -29.33 -32.91 -34.88
C ALA A 694 -28.56 -32.36 -36.09
N ALA A 695 -29.17 -31.48 -36.88
CA ALA A 695 -28.50 -30.82 -38.00
C ALA A 695 -27.28 -30.01 -37.54
N LEU A 696 -27.38 -29.32 -36.41
CA LEU A 696 -26.26 -28.63 -35.78
C LEU A 696 -25.15 -29.60 -35.37
N ALA A 697 -25.51 -30.66 -34.64
CA ALA A 697 -24.55 -31.65 -34.14
C ALA A 697 -23.74 -32.33 -35.27
N GLU A 698 -24.35 -32.56 -36.44
CA GLU A 698 -23.68 -33.15 -37.60
C GLU A 698 -22.63 -32.23 -38.26
N LYS A 699 -22.68 -30.92 -38.01
CA LYS A 699 -21.85 -29.91 -38.69
C LYS A 699 -20.90 -29.15 -37.77
N LEU A 700 -20.85 -29.50 -36.48
CA LEU A 700 -19.95 -28.84 -35.53
C LEU A 700 -18.48 -28.92 -35.99
N PRO A 701 -17.74 -27.80 -35.96
CA PRO A 701 -16.31 -27.80 -36.28
C PRO A 701 -15.50 -28.71 -35.37
N ILE A 702 -14.48 -29.39 -35.92
CA ILE A 702 -13.59 -30.28 -35.15
C ILE A 702 -12.81 -29.51 -34.07
N SER A 703 -12.58 -28.22 -34.29
CA SER A 703 -11.91 -27.29 -33.37
C SER A 703 -12.75 -26.93 -32.15
N LEU A 704 -14.05 -27.25 -32.14
CA LEU A 704 -14.98 -26.86 -31.10
C LEU A 704 -14.74 -27.69 -29.84
N HIS A 705 -14.51 -27.02 -28.71
CA HIS A 705 -14.26 -27.67 -27.42
C HIS A 705 -15.20 -27.17 -26.32
N GLN A 706 -15.93 -26.07 -26.54
CA GLN A 706 -16.99 -25.59 -25.67
C GLN A 706 -18.26 -25.34 -26.48
N LEU A 707 -19.35 -25.99 -26.07
CA LEU A 707 -20.68 -25.86 -26.66
C LEU A 707 -21.69 -25.63 -25.55
N GLN A 708 -22.50 -24.58 -25.69
CA GLN A 708 -23.66 -24.29 -24.85
C GLN A 708 -24.86 -24.05 -25.77
N LEU A 709 -25.98 -24.72 -25.50
CA LEU A 709 -27.23 -24.66 -26.27
C LEU A 709 -28.39 -24.40 -25.32
#